data_AF-A0A5C5WDS4-F1
#
_entry.id   AF-A0A5C5WDS4-F1
#
_cell.length_a   1.000
_cell.length_b   1.000
_cell.length_c   1.000
_cell.angle_alpha   90.00
_cell.angle_beta   90.00
_cell.angle_gamma   90.00
#
_symmetry.space_group_name_H-M   'P 1'
#
loop_
_entity.id
_entity.type
_entity.pdbx_description
1 polymer ?
#
loop_
_entity_poly.entity_id
_entity_poly.type
_entity_poly.pdbx_seq_one_letter_code
_entity_poly.pdbx_strand_id
1 'polypeptide(L)'
;MVNRVVSYSLAMLVLGIVSCVEAGSPKRGWAGSSALDHNASNASWYYRWWHTIPSDASGTLSEFIPLIKYPNNIQTKVSSVAALPNVDTLLVLNEPERPDQSNTTVMEALDIWPVVQAGLPTHKLVSPGVSDNAAGIDWLTDFMNEVELRNANANPADDLRVDAIAFHWYGASSPNAVSAANSFLNRVDWYHTQFNRPVWITEFAMHDWEENDPTQAMIEANAQFLSIVIPELESRSYVERYSYYNWFDDAMVFESPNNMPTVIGDQYVDTALPGTIRDLAGVSLGTDIGYLRGGEITNTGAALPLAMRALDALGGVSKISGVTDWSLSDRRDTYTRVRPGATLRKTGSNTINLTGVLELDGNLEVIEGVLSLQSNSPSGTGGAIRVKENATLQIVAGRNLFTVAARPFQSAGTVEGAIRFSSGASVTADGPAPTFTSNVTVEGSVFDIGGAGFTVATSFLAPVTTQLRLDYDAANDAPGDNLWNDATGSADSLTFGSVASPITVADSAFPGVTAAYLTAPIGGASGLNQFFEGGGPRSRQDATFEVVFRVDNAAAGSDQVLLEVGGAARGVAFVLNNNQLTFNVDGDGNDINLTTAVAQGWNHAVGVIDLETGGDSVTLFINGQAAGTLSGQSIVDWSGGNLSGLGAGSSSATGVSSGLGAPFHGAVANARYYENYKFSAADALQNYEALTTAPLLSPTEALVQGTFSIDTTSELRLDLGDAGAADKLTVDGAFSVVGTALSVNYVGQTPLAAGNSFDLFDYTTANLSFGVVTLPTLDPTLRWRLDGLMIDGSIQVVLAGDLNADGFVDIADYTVWRDSLDQSVTRFTAGDSNGDGLVDQLDLAEWQNNYGASLFGTAQAVPEPGCLGAILATAVAFMRGRRR
;
A
#
# COMPACT_ATOMS: atom_id res chain seq x y z
N MET A 1 -63.53 43.67 12.57
CA MET A 1 -62.87 43.12 11.38
C MET A 1 -61.78 42.16 11.84
N VAL A 2 -61.91 40.90 11.43
CA VAL A 2 -60.94 39.77 11.42
C VAL A 2 -60.24 39.46 12.77
N ASN A 3 -60.83 38.62 13.63
CA ASN A 3 -60.84 37.14 13.72
C ASN A 3 -59.65 36.50 14.46
N ARG A 4 -60.04 35.68 15.44
CA ARG A 4 -59.26 34.84 16.36
C ARG A 4 -58.29 33.90 15.65
N VAL A 5 -57.12 33.69 16.26
CA VAL A 5 -56.33 32.46 16.06
C VAL A 5 -56.11 31.81 17.43
N VAL A 6 -56.39 30.51 17.44
CA VAL A 6 -56.47 29.57 18.55
C VAL A 6 -55.07 29.21 19.04
N SER A 7 -54.88 29.17 20.36
CA SER A 7 -53.71 28.59 21.01
C SER A 7 -53.74 27.07 20.85
N TYR A 8 -52.72 26.50 20.19
CA TYR A 8 -52.41 25.08 20.28
C TYR A 8 -51.17 24.91 21.15
N SER A 9 -51.38 24.37 22.35
CA SER A 9 -50.30 23.81 23.17
C SER A 9 -49.88 22.49 22.55
N LEU A 10 -48.77 22.49 21.80
CA LEU A 10 -48.14 21.26 21.34
C LEU A 10 -47.24 20.75 22.47
N ALA A 11 -47.72 19.77 23.23
CA ALA A 11 -46.86 18.95 24.07
C ALA A 11 -45.93 18.16 23.14
N MET A 12 -44.65 18.53 23.08
CA MET A 12 -43.62 17.69 22.49
C MET A 12 -43.52 16.42 23.35
N LEU A 13 -44.17 15.36 22.86
CA LEU A 13 -43.85 14.00 23.25
C LEU A 13 -42.44 13.73 22.72
N VAL A 14 -41.44 13.88 23.58
CA VAL A 14 -40.09 13.34 23.32
C VAL A 14 -40.23 11.82 23.38
N LEU A 15 -40.65 11.22 22.27
CA LEU A 15 -40.31 9.85 21.95
C LEU A 15 -38.79 9.84 21.82
N GLY A 16 -38.12 9.33 22.85
CA GLY A 16 -36.74 8.90 22.71
C GLY A 16 -36.72 7.86 21.60
N ILE A 17 -36.24 8.26 20.43
CA ILE A 17 -35.84 7.33 19.39
C ILE A 17 -34.60 6.65 19.96
N VAL A 18 -34.80 5.55 20.70
CA VAL A 18 -33.79 4.51 20.74
C VAL A 18 -33.77 3.98 19.32
N SER A 19 -32.92 4.54 18.46
CA SER A 19 -32.61 3.89 17.19
C SER A 19 -31.95 2.58 17.58
N CYS A 20 -32.71 1.48 17.58
CA CYS A 20 -32.08 0.17 17.49
C CYS A 20 -31.31 0.20 16.18
N VAL A 21 -29.99 0.21 16.29
CA VAL A 21 -29.12 0.13 15.13
C VAL A 21 -29.35 -1.27 14.55
N GLU A 22 -30.04 -1.36 13.42
CA GLU A 22 -30.33 -2.61 12.71
C GLU A 22 -29.13 -3.01 11.83
N ALA A 23 -28.96 -4.31 11.55
CA ALA A 23 -27.93 -4.79 10.63
C ALA A 23 -28.14 -4.24 9.21
N GLY A 24 -27.12 -4.27 8.36
CA GLY A 24 -27.14 -3.68 7.02
C GLY A 24 -28.19 -4.30 6.09
N SER A 25 -28.54 -5.58 6.29
CA SER A 25 -29.69 -6.23 5.64
C SER A 25 -30.69 -6.75 6.68
N PRO A 26 -31.99 -6.40 6.57
CA PRO A 26 -33.04 -6.98 7.41
C PRO A 26 -33.43 -8.40 6.99
N LYS A 27 -32.93 -8.90 5.83
CA LYS A 27 -33.28 -10.22 5.29
C LYS A 27 -32.28 -11.30 5.66
N ARG A 28 -31.01 -10.96 5.75
CA ARG A 28 -29.92 -11.90 5.99
C ARG A 28 -30.00 -12.52 7.38
N GLY A 29 -30.07 -13.84 7.43
CA GLY A 29 -30.22 -14.63 8.64
C GLY A 29 -29.08 -15.59 8.90
N TRP A 30 -29.18 -16.31 10.01
CA TRP A 30 -28.25 -17.40 10.32
C TRP A 30 -28.92 -18.58 11.02
N ALA A 31 -28.73 -19.78 10.46
CA ALA A 31 -29.14 -21.05 11.03
C ALA A 31 -27.93 -21.69 11.71
N GLY A 32 -27.72 -21.42 13.01
CA GLY A 32 -26.48 -21.85 13.64
C GLY A 32 -26.37 -21.61 15.14
N SER A 33 -25.35 -22.19 15.74
CA SER A 33 -25.37 -22.57 17.16
C SER A 33 -24.52 -21.70 18.11
N SER A 34 -23.98 -20.56 17.69
CA SER A 34 -23.24 -19.69 18.60
C SER A 34 -23.46 -18.22 18.28
N ALA A 35 -23.51 -17.40 19.33
CA ALA A 35 -23.60 -15.95 19.20
C ALA A 35 -22.41 -15.34 18.42
N LEU A 36 -21.25 -15.98 18.47
CA LEU A 36 -20.07 -15.54 17.71
C LEU A 36 -20.30 -15.68 16.20
N ASP A 37 -20.87 -16.80 15.75
CA ASP A 37 -21.16 -17.02 14.33
C ASP A 37 -22.26 -16.08 13.85
N HIS A 38 -23.31 -15.87 14.66
CA HIS A 38 -24.37 -14.91 14.36
C HIS A 38 -23.80 -13.52 14.11
N ASN A 39 -22.97 -13.05 15.04
CA ASN A 39 -22.38 -11.72 14.95
C ASN A 39 -21.34 -11.60 13.83
N ALA A 40 -20.66 -12.67 13.44
CA ALA A 40 -19.71 -12.68 12.32
C ALA A 40 -20.43 -12.67 10.95
N SER A 41 -21.61 -13.28 10.88
CA SER A 41 -22.39 -13.42 9.63
C SER A 41 -23.06 -12.15 9.11
N ASN A 42 -23.00 -11.05 9.88
CA ASN A 42 -23.78 -9.84 9.63
C ASN A 42 -25.30 -10.11 9.52
N ALA A 43 -25.80 -11.15 10.20
CA ALA A 43 -27.21 -11.50 10.19
C ALA A 43 -28.03 -10.53 11.07
N SER A 44 -29.20 -10.13 10.59
CA SER A 44 -30.20 -9.38 11.39
C SER A 44 -31.05 -10.29 12.25
N TRP A 45 -31.14 -11.58 11.92
CA TRP A 45 -31.91 -12.56 12.66
C TRP A 45 -31.25 -13.94 12.66
N TYR A 46 -31.63 -14.78 13.59
CA TYR A 46 -31.11 -16.15 13.66
C TYR A 46 -32.12 -17.11 14.26
N TYR A 47 -31.95 -18.40 13.98
CA TYR A 47 -32.68 -19.46 14.68
C TYR A 47 -31.77 -20.68 14.93
N ARG A 48 -32.22 -21.55 15.83
CA ARG A 48 -31.44 -22.70 16.35
C ARG A 48 -32.21 -24.00 16.39
N TRP A 49 -33.21 -24.14 15.52
CA TRP A 49 -34.14 -25.28 15.49
C TRP A 49 -34.92 -25.55 16.79
N TRP A 50 -34.96 -24.59 17.71
CA TRP A 50 -35.61 -24.71 19.01
C TRP A 50 -36.44 -23.47 19.33
N HIS A 51 -37.44 -23.64 20.20
CA HIS A 51 -38.39 -22.61 20.60
C HIS A 51 -37.97 -21.88 21.89
N THR A 52 -36.93 -22.38 22.57
CA THR A 52 -36.39 -21.78 23.79
C THR A 52 -35.23 -20.85 23.47
N ILE A 53 -35.15 -19.73 24.19
CA ILE A 53 -34.03 -18.81 24.04
C ILE A 53 -32.69 -19.50 24.38
N PRO A 54 -31.65 -19.36 23.54
CA PRO A 54 -30.33 -19.91 23.82
C PRO A 54 -29.68 -19.25 25.04
N SER A 55 -28.81 -19.98 25.75
CA SER A 55 -28.10 -19.45 26.92
C SER A 55 -27.14 -18.31 26.60
N ASP A 56 -26.69 -18.21 25.34
CA ASP A 56 -25.78 -17.18 24.82
C ASP A 56 -26.49 -16.03 24.10
N ALA A 57 -27.83 -15.98 24.09
CA ALA A 57 -28.61 -14.96 23.38
C ALA A 57 -28.31 -13.51 23.84
N SER A 58 -27.82 -13.30 25.08
CA SER A 58 -27.40 -11.96 25.50
C SER A 58 -26.18 -11.43 24.75
N GLY A 59 -25.44 -12.30 24.04
CA GLY A 59 -24.28 -11.94 23.23
C GLY A 59 -24.60 -11.69 21.75
N THR A 60 -25.82 -11.96 21.29
CA THR A 60 -26.20 -11.78 19.88
C THR A 60 -26.65 -10.35 19.61
N LEU A 61 -26.32 -9.84 18.42
CA LEU A 61 -26.82 -8.55 17.92
C LEU A 61 -28.06 -8.70 17.02
N SER A 62 -28.44 -9.94 16.74
CA SER A 62 -29.51 -10.33 15.82
C SER A 62 -30.78 -10.72 16.58
N GLU A 63 -31.93 -10.61 15.93
CA GLU A 63 -33.22 -11.07 16.45
C GLU A 63 -33.29 -12.61 16.54
N PHE A 64 -33.72 -13.16 17.68
CA PHE A 64 -33.94 -14.59 17.82
C PHE A 64 -35.34 -14.99 17.32
N ILE A 65 -35.39 -15.94 16.38
CA ILE A 65 -36.64 -16.53 15.87
C ILE A 65 -36.81 -17.95 16.43
N PRO A 66 -37.82 -18.20 17.29
CA PRO A 66 -38.10 -19.53 17.78
C PRO A 66 -38.62 -20.45 16.66
N LEU A 67 -38.28 -21.73 16.77
CA LEU A 67 -38.86 -22.82 15.97
C LEU A 67 -39.51 -23.86 16.87
N ILE A 68 -40.82 -24.05 16.75
CA ILE A 68 -41.48 -25.25 17.28
C ILE A 68 -41.21 -26.39 16.31
N LYS A 69 -40.12 -27.13 16.53
CA LYS A 69 -39.71 -28.21 15.63
C LYS A 69 -40.73 -29.35 15.56
N TYR A 70 -41.23 -29.84 16.70
CA TYR A 70 -42.11 -31.02 16.76
C TYR A 70 -43.52 -30.67 17.29
N PRO A 71 -44.58 -31.42 16.91
CA PRO A 71 -45.96 -31.13 17.33
C PRO A 71 -46.27 -31.53 18.79
N ASN A 72 -45.43 -32.37 19.41
CA ASN A 72 -45.64 -32.83 20.79
C ASN A 72 -45.63 -31.68 21.81
N ASN A 73 -46.44 -31.77 22.86
CA ASN A 73 -46.52 -30.79 23.94
C ASN A 73 -46.79 -29.35 23.47
N ILE A 74 -47.60 -29.18 22.42
CA ILE A 74 -47.77 -27.89 21.73
C ILE A 74 -48.16 -26.75 22.66
N GLN A 75 -49.12 -26.94 23.57
CA GLN A 75 -49.56 -25.90 24.51
C GLN A 75 -48.41 -25.36 25.36
N THR A 76 -47.53 -26.24 25.85
CA THR A 76 -46.37 -25.86 26.67
C THR A 76 -45.37 -25.06 25.85
N LYS A 77 -45.07 -25.49 24.61
CA LYS A 77 -44.14 -24.80 23.73
C LYS A 77 -44.65 -23.43 23.29
N VAL A 78 -45.94 -23.34 22.98
CA VAL A 78 -46.59 -22.06 22.65
C VAL A 78 -46.56 -21.11 23.85
N SER A 79 -46.81 -21.62 25.06
CA SER A 79 -46.74 -20.81 26.28
C SER A 79 -45.32 -20.31 26.58
N SER A 80 -44.28 -21.09 26.26
CA SER A 80 -42.90 -20.65 26.44
C SER A 80 -42.48 -19.62 25.39
N VAL A 81 -42.93 -19.75 24.13
CA VAL A 81 -42.74 -18.71 23.10
C VAL A 81 -43.45 -17.41 23.48
N ALA A 82 -44.71 -17.49 23.93
CA ALA A 82 -45.48 -16.32 24.34
C ALA A 82 -44.86 -15.55 25.53
N ALA A 83 -44.02 -16.23 26.32
CA ALA A 83 -43.30 -15.64 27.44
C ALA A 83 -41.95 -15.01 27.05
N LEU A 84 -41.49 -15.17 25.79
CA LEU A 84 -40.24 -14.57 25.32
C LEU A 84 -40.42 -13.07 25.10
N PRO A 85 -39.52 -12.22 25.64
CA PRO A 85 -39.55 -10.79 25.36
C PRO A 85 -39.05 -10.51 23.94
N ASN A 86 -39.64 -9.52 23.28
CA ASN A 86 -39.20 -9.01 21.97
C ASN A 86 -39.10 -10.07 20.87
N VAL A 87 -39.98 -11.08 20.91
CA VAL A 87 -40.19 -12.04 19.84
C VAL A 87 -41.60 -11.80 19.30
N ASP A 88 -41.74 -11.63 17.99
CA ASP A 88 -43.03 -11.44 17.34
C ASP A 88 -43.27 -12.42 16.20
N THR A 89 -42.37 -13.36 15.97
CA THR A 89 -42.42 -14.29 14.85
C THR A 89 -42.12 -15.71 15.31
N LEU A 90 -42.78 -16.70 14.70
CA LEU A 90 -42.60 -18.11 15.00
C LEU A 90 -42.50 -18.94 13.71
N LEU A 91 -41.48 -19.78 13.62
CA LEU A 91 -41.39 -20.89 12.67
C LEU A 91 -42.08 -22.13 13.26
N VAL A 92 -42.84 -22.87 12.45
CA VAL A 92 -43.66 -23.99 12.93
C VAL A 92 -43.40 -25.26 12.12
N LEU A 93 -42.80 -26.28 12.73
CA LEU A 93 -42.40 -27.56 12.12
C LEU A 93 -41.24 -27.44 11.11
N ASN A 94 -40.29 -28.36 11.20
CA ASN A 94 -39.11 -28.46 10.34
C ASN A 94 -39.15 -29.75 9.51
N GLU A 95 -39.31 -29.64 8.21
CA GLU A 95 -39.38 -30.77 7.27
C GLU A 95 -40.38 -31.84 7.75
N PRO A 96 -41.68 -31.48 7.94
CA PRO A 96 -42.69 -32.40 8.46
C PRO A 96 -42.90 -33.65 7.59
N GLU A 97 -42.66 -33.56 6.29
CA GLU A 97 -42.74 -34.67 5.35
C GLU A 97 -41.67 -35.75 5.57
N ARG A 98 -40.60 -35.44 6.32
CA ARG A 98 -39.43 -36.30 6.49
C ARG A 98 -39.49 -37.14 7.78
N PRO A 99 -39.27 -38.47 7.70
CA PRO A 99 -39.29 -39.35 8.88
C PRO A 99 -38.18 -39.07 9.90
N ASP A 100 -37.04 -38.54 9.46
CA ASP A 100 -35.86 -38.19 10.26
C ASP A 100 -35.93 -36.78 10.85
N GLN A 101 -36.98 -36.02 10.54
CA GLN A 101 -37.19 -34.65 10.99
C GLN A 101 -38.48 -34.57 11.82
N SER A 102 -39.38 -33.63 11.54
CA SER A 102 -40.58 -33.45 12.38
C SER A 102 -41.59 -34.58 12.21
N ASN A 103 -41.55 -35.30 11.07
CA ASN A 103 -42.36 -36.49 10.77
C ASN A 103 -43.84 -36.30 11.18
N THR A 104 -44.50 -35.33 10.56
CA THR A 104 -45.84 -34.86 10.91
C THR A 104 -46.71 -34.86 9.66
N THR A 105 -47.89 -35.46 9.73
CA THR A 105 -48.86 -35.41 8.63
C THR A 105 -49.51 -34.03 8.50
N VAL A 106 -50.08 -33.73 7.32
CA VAL A 106 -50.83 -32.48 7.10
C VAL A 106 -51.94 -32.30 8.13
N MET A 107 -52.69 -33.35 8.46
CA MET A 107 -53.76 -33.28 9.45
C MET A 107 -53.26 -33.02 10.87
N GLU A 108 -52.16 -33.66 11.29
CA GLU A 108 -51.56 -33.39 12.60
C GLU A 108 -51.06 -31.93 12.70
N ALA A 109 -50.52 -31.38 11.60
CA ALA A 109 -50.12 -29.98 11.55
C ALA A 109 -51.33 -29.04 11.65
N LEU A 110 -52.43 -29.34 10.95
CA LEU A 110 -53.70 -28.59 11.04
C LEU A 110 -54.34 -28.68 12.43
N ASP A 111 -54.18 -29.81 13.14
CA ASP A 111 -54.74 -30.01 14.48
C ASP A 111 -54.02 -29.15 15.55
N ILE A 112 -52.72 -28.89 15.37
CA ILE A 112 -51.96 -28.03 16.30
C ILE A 112 -52.10 -26.53 16.00
N TRP A 113 -52.44 -26.16 14.75
CA TRP A 113 -52.43 -24.77 14.30
C TRP A 113 -53.37 -23.83 15.10
N PRO A 114 -54.62 -24.23 15.44
CA PRO A 114 -55.49 -23.43 16.28
C PRO A 114 -54.89 -23.10 17.66
N VAL A 115 -54.13 -24.05 18.24
CA VAL A 115 -53.46 -23.84 19.54
C VAL A 115 -52.33 -22.81 19.41
N VAL A 116 -51.56 -22.89 18.31
CA VAL A 116 -50.47 -21.94 18.03
C VAL A 116 -51.02 -20.53 17.83
N GLN A 117 -52.02 -20.34 16.96
CA GLN A 117 -52.55 -19.01 16.67
C GLN A 117 -53.28 -18.38 17.86
N ALA A 118 -53.98 -19.19 18.67
CA ALA A 118 -54.68 -18.69 19.84
C ALA A 118 -53.72 -18.27 20.96
N GLY A 119 -52.62 -19.01 21.14
CA GLY A 119 -51.59 -18.67 22.12
C GLY A 119 -50.68 -17.52 21.69
N LEU A 120 -50.58 -17.26 20.38
CA LEU A 120 -49.74 -16.20 19.80
C LEU A 120 -50.55 -15.29 18.87
N PRO A 121 -51.55 -14.56 19.40
CA PRO A 121 -52.52 -13.83 18.60
C PRO A 121 -51.90 -12.72 17.74
N THR A 122 -50.75 -12.17 18.16
CA THR A 122 -50.06 -11.07 17.48
C THR A 122 -48.80 -11.49 16.75
N HIS A 123 -48.34 -12.75 16.89
CA HIS A 123 -47.10 -13.17 16.24
C HIS A 123 -47.32 -13.50 14.78
N LYS A 124 -46.34 -13.20 13.94
CA LYS A 124 -46.25 -13.74 12.59
C LYS A 124 -46.03 -15.25 12.65
N LEU A 125 -46.88 -16.01 11.97
CA LEU A 125 -46.80 -17.46 11.88
C LEU A 125 -46.30 -17.86 10.50
N VAL A 126 -45.09 -18.39 10.45
CA VAL A 126 -44.48 -18.87 9.21
C VAL A 126 -44.85 -20.36 9.05
N SER A 127 -45.15 -20.77 7.82
CA SER A 127 -45.52 -22.15 7.50
C SER A 127 -44.47 -23.17 7.95
N PRO A 128 -44.81 -24.47 7.96
CA PRO A 128 -43.82 -25.53 7.98
C PRO A 128 -42.76 -25.35 6.90
N GLY A 129 -41.49 -25.41 7.33
CA GLY A 129 -40.33 -25.33 6.46
C GLY A 129 -40.06 -26.70 5.84
N VAL A 130 -40.58 -26.95 4.65
CA VAL A 130 -40.44 -28.22 3.92
C VAL A 130 -39.15 -28.30 3.11
N SER A 131 -38.64 -29.49 2.83
CA SER A 131 -37.58 -29.68 1.82
C SER A 131 -38.12 -29.41 0.41
N ASP A 132 -37.31 -28.83 -0.48
CA ASP A 132 -37.66 -28.61 -1.90
C ASP A 132 -37.55 -29.88 -2.77
N ASN A 133 -38.23 -30.95 -2.38
CA ASN A 133 -38.41 -32.16 -3.17
C ASN A 133 -39.90 -32.43 -3.39
N ALA A 134 -40.23 -33.44 -4.23
CA ALA A 134 -41.63 -33.74 -4.55
C ALA A 134 -42.50 -33.94 -3.30
N ALA A 135 -42.01 -34.68 -2.29
CA ALA A 135 -42.78 -34.93 -1.07
C ALA A 135 -43.03 -33.67 -0.24
N GLY A 136 -42.03 -32.79 -0.10
CA GLY A 136 -42.18 -31.54 0.67
C GLY A 136 -43.07 -30.53 -0.04
N ILE A 137 -42.94 -30.44 -1.37
CA ILE A 137 -43.81 -29.60 -2.21
C ILE A 137 -45.27 -30.06 -2.11
N ASP A 138 -45.52 -31.36 -2.27
CA ASP A 138 -46.86 -31.93 -2.18
C ASP A 138 -47.45 -31.72 -0.78
N TRP A 139 -46.66 -31.98 0.28
CA TRP A 139 -47.09 -31.80 1.66
C TRP A 139 -47.51 -30.35 1.96
N LEU A 140 -46.71 -29.36 1.56
CA LEU A 140 -47.04 -27.95 1.79
C LEU A 140 -48.21 -27.49 0.93
N THR A 141 -48.32 -27.99 -0.30
CA THR A 141 -49.45 -27.70 -1.19
C THR A 141 -50.76 -28.21 -0.57
N ASP A 142 -50.78 -29.44 -0.07
CA ASP A 142 -51.93 -30.02 0.61
C ASP A 142 -52.28 -29.27 1.89
N PHE A 143 -51.28 -28.91 2.71
CA PHE A 143 -51.47 -28.10 3.92
C PHE A 143 -52.09 -26.74 3.61
N MET A 144 -51.55 -26.01 2.64
CA MET A 144 -52.06 -24.69 2.28
C MET A 144 -53.44 -24.77 1.61
N ASN A 145 -53.72 -25.80 0.80
CA ASN A 145 -55.05 -26.03 0.24
C ASN A 145 -56.08 -26.22 1.36
N GLU A 146 -55.76 -27.02 2.38
CA GLU A 146 -56.64 -27.22 3.53
C GLU A 146 -56.80 -25.94 4.38
N VAL A 147 -55.75 -25.14 4.53
CA VAL A 147 -55.83 -23.81 5.17
C VAL A 147 -56.80 -22.91 4.40
N GLU A 148 -56.65 -22.78 3.09
CA GLU A 148 -57.51 -21.93 2.27
C GLU A 148 -58.95 -22.47 2.18
N LEU A 149 -59.15 -23.79 2.17
CA LEU A 149 -60.47 -24.41 2.24
C LEU A 149 -61.19 -24.09 3.57
N ARG A 150 -60.46 -24.10 4.69
CA ARG A 150 -61.02 -23.71 6.00
C ARG A 150 -61.34 -22.21 6.02
N ASN A 151 -60.44 -21.37 5.54
CA ASN A 151 -60.62 -19.91 5.48
C ASN A 151 -61.74 -19.48 4.52
N ALA A 152 -62.05 -20.28 3.51
CA ALA A 152 -63.15 -20.02 2.57
C ALA A 152 -64.53 -20.39 3.14
N ASN A 153 -64.59 -21.06 4.29
CA ASN A 153 -65.84 -21.45 4.90
C ASN A 153 -66.53 -20.25 5.59
N ALA A 154 -67.81 -20.41 5.98
CA ALA A 154 -68.60 -19.28 6.50
C ALA A 154 -68.33 -18.95 7.98
N ASN A 155 -67.46 -19.70 8.66
CA ASN A 155 -67.19 -19.61 10.09
C ASN A 155 -65.76 -19.09 10.33
N PRO A 156 -65.60 -17.79 10.66
CA PRO A 156 -64.29 -17.21 10.92
C PRO A 156 -63.52 -17.83 12.09
N ALA A 157 -64.17 -18.65 12.93
CA ALA A 157 -63.48 -19.40 13.98
C ALA A 157 -62.63 -20.56 13.45
N ASP A 158 -62.86 -20.99 12.21
CA ASP A 158 -62.09 -22.03 11.53
C ASP A 158 -60.91 -21.46 10.76
N ASP A 159 -60.81 -20.13 10.65
CA ASP A 159 -59.76 -19.44 9.90
C ASP A 159 -58.38 -19.69 10.53
N LEU A 160 -57.45 -20.17 9.71
CA LEU A 160 -56.05 -20.40 10.06
C LEU A 160 -55.17 -19.31 9.44
N ARG A 161 -54.33 -18.70 10.28
CA ARG A 161 -53.38 -17.66 9.87
C ARG A 161 -52.04 -18.28 9.48
N VAL A 162 -51.65 -18.13 8.22
CA VAL A 162 -50.29 -18.40 7.71
C VAL A 162 -49.79 -17.14 7.01
N ASP A 163 -48.80 -16.49 7.63
CA ASP A 163 -48.37 -15.15 7.27
C ASP A 163 -47.23 -15.15 6.24
N ALA A 164 -46.42 -16.22 6.19
CA ALA A 164 -45.34 -16.40 5.23
C ALA A 164 -45.08 -17.90 4.97
N ILE A 165 -44.43 -18.19 3.84
CA ILE A 165 -44.08 -19.56 3.42
C ILE A 165 -42.59 -19.80 3.66
N ALA A 166 -42.26 -20.82 4.44
CA ALA A 166 -40.90 -21.31 4.61
C ALA A 166 -40.63 -22.54 3.74
N PHE A 167 -39.41 -22.64 3.21
CA PHE A 167 -38.89 -23.85 2.56
C PHE A 167 -37.37 -23.92 2.67
N HIS A 168 -36.83 -25.12 2.46
CA HIS A 168 -35.40 -25.41 2.42
C HIS A 168 -34.98 -25.84 1.02
N TRP A 169 -33.81 -25.38 0.58
CA TRP A 169 -33.28 -25.75 -0.73
C TRP A 169 -31.85 -26.26 -0.66
N TYR A 170 -31.65 -27.52 -1.04
CA TYR A 170 -30.33 -28.12 -1.15
C TYR A 170 -30.19 -28.72 -2.54
N GLY A 171 -29.70 -27.93 -3.50
CA GLY A 171 -29.75 -28.32 -4.90
C GLY A 171 -28.40 -28.36 -5.60
N ALA A 172 -28.42 -29.02 -6.76
CA ALA A 172 -27.29 -29.27 -7.67
C ALA A 172 -26.13 -30.05 -7.04
N SER A 173 -26.13 -31.38 -7.22
CA SER A 173 -24.99 -32.28 -6.93
C SER A 173 -23.84 -32.15 -7.96
N SER A 174 -23.68 -30.97 -8.57
CA SER A 174 -22.61 -30.71 -9.53
C SER A 174 -22.17 -29.24 -9.45
N PRO A 175 -20.90 -28.91 -9.74
CA PRO A 175 -20.33 -27.58 -9.55
C PRO A 175 -20.74 -26.58 -10.65
N ASN A 176 -22.04 -26.51 -10.98
CA ASN A 176 -22.61 -25.56 -11.93
C ASN A 176 -23.41 -24.46 -11.21
N ALA A 177 -22.69 -23.45 -10.75
CA ALA A 177 -23.23 -22.34 -9.97
C ALA A 177 -24.38 -21.58 -10.67
N VAL A 178 -24.25 -21.31 -11.98
CA VAL A 178 -25.27 -20.55 -12.74
C VAL A 178 -26.56 -21.35 -12.87
N SER A 179 -26.46 -22.64 -13.18
CA SER A 179 -27.62 -23.52 -13.27
C SER A 179 -28.31 -23.66 -11.91
N ALA A 180 -27.51 -23.85 -10.84
CA ALA A 180 -28.00 -23.90 -9.47
C ALA A 180 -28.72 -22.60 -9.07
N ALA A 181 -28.12 -21.44 -9.35
CA ALA A 181 -28.70 -20.13 -9.05
C ALA A 181 -30.04 -19.92 -9.76
N ASN A 182 -30.12 -20.23 -11.06
CA ASN A 182 -31.36 -20.14 -11.82
C ASN A 182 -32.43 -21.09 -11.26
N SER A 183 -32.07 -22.33 -10.93
CA SER A 183 -32.98 -23.31 -10.34
C SER A 183 -33.53 -22.82 -8.99
N PHE A 184 -32.65 -22.33 -8.12
CA PHE A 184 -33.01 -21.80 -6.80
C PHE A 184 -33.90 -20.56 -6.90
N LEU A 185 -33.53 -19.56 -7.70
CA LEU A 185 -34.32 -18.32 -7.81
C LEU A 185 -35.70 -18.57 -8.45
N ASN A 186 -35.77 -19.44 -9.47
CA ASN A 186 -37.06 -19.89 -10.02
C ASN A 186 -37.93 -20.56 -8.94
N ARG A 187 -37.31 -21.28 -8.01
CA ARG A 187 -38.02 -21.91 -6.90
C ARG A 187 -38.55 -20.89 -5.90
N VAL A 188 -37.75 -19.89 -5.53
CA VAL A 188 -38.17 -18.77 -4.69
C VAL A 188 -39.40 -18.07 -5.29
N ASP A 189 -39.35 -17.78 -6.59
CA ASP A 189 -40.44 -17.12 -7.31
C ASP A 189 -41.68 -18.02 -7.42
N TRP A 190 -41.48 -19.33 -7.60
CA TRP A 190 -42.55 -20.31 -7.64
C TRP A 190 -43.31 -20.39 -6.31
N TYR A 191 -42.62 -20.51 -5.16
CA TYR A 191 -43.27 -20.57 -3.85
C TYR A 191 -44.10 -19.32 -3.57
N HIS A 192 -43.57 -18.13 -3.90
CA HIS A 192 -44.34 -16.90 -3.77
C HIS A 192 -45.59 -16.91 -4.67
N THR A 193 -45.42 -17.31 -5.94
CA THR A 193 -46.50 -17.30 -6.94
C THR A 193 -47.61 -18.31 -6.60
N GLN A 194 -47.25 -19.50 -6.11
CA GLN A 194 -48.24 -20.54 -5.79
C GLN A 194 -49.12 -20.15 -4.61
N PHE A 195 -48.53 -19.59 -3.55
CA PHE A 195 -49.24 -19.36 -2.29
C PHE A 195 -49.64 -17.91 -2.07
N ASN A 196 -49.15 -16.97 -2.89
CA ASN A 196 -49.40 -15.54 -2.78
C ASN A 196 -49.14 -15.01 -1.35
N ARG A 197 -47.97 -15.36 -0.83
CA ARG A 197 -47.48 -15.00 0.51
C ARG A 197 -45.98 -14.67 0.44
N PRO A 198 -45.46 -13.82 1.33
CA PRO A 198 -44.02 -13.62 1.46
C PRO A 198 -43.28 -14.93 1.75
N VAL A 199 -42.00 -14.97 1.39
CA VAL A 199 -41.18 -16.18 1.41
C VAL A 199 -40.00 -16.04 2.38
N TRP A 200 -39.77 -17.11 3.14
CA TRP A 200 -38.65 -17.31 4.04
C TRP A 200 -37.83 -18.51 3.54
N ILE A 201 -36.57 -18.28 3.21
CA ILE A 201 -35.63 -19.35 2.84
C ILE A 201 -34.83 -19.69 4.10
N THR A 202 -35.35 -20.57 4.95
CA THR A 202 -34.76 -20.81 6.27
C THR A 202 -33.47 -21.63 6.20
N GLU A 203 -33.28 -22.40 5.14
CA GLU A 203 -32.04 -23.13 4.86
C GLU A 203 -31.79 -23.19 3.35
N PHE A 204 -30.60 -22.83 2.89
CA PHE A 204 -30.17 -23.13 1.52
C PHE A 204 -28.67 -23.29 1.36
N ALA A 205 -28.26 -24.18 0.47
CA ALA A 205 -26.87 -24.34 -0.01
C ALA A 205 -26.84 -25.18 -1.30
N MET A 206 -25.76 -25.11 -2.07
CA MET A 206 -25.41 -26.22 -2.96
C MET A 206 -24.71 -27.30 -2.14
N HIS A 207 -25.00 -28.57 -2.42
CA HIS A 207 -24.36 -29.70 -1.75
C HIS A 207 -24.28 -30.92 -2.65
N ASP A 208 -23.12 -31.58 -2.68
CA ASP A 208 -22.92 -32.83 -3.40
C ASP A 208 -23.25 -34.06 -2.53
N TRP A 209 -24.52 -34.45 -2.56
CA TRP A 209 -25.04 -35.61 -1.82
C TRP A 209 -24.41 -36.95 -2.21
N GLU A 210 -23.86 -37.07 -3.42
CA GLU A 210 -23.31 -38.33 -3.95
C GLU A 210 -21.78 -38.38 -3.86
N GLU A 211 -21.13 -37.30 -3.42
CA GLU A 211 -19.67 -37.13 -3.36
C GLU A 211 -19.00 -37.46 -4.71
N ASN A 212 -19.66 -37.11 -5.82
CA ASN A 212 -19.18 -37.35 -7.17
C ASN A 212 -18.12 -36.33 -7.62
N ASP A 213 -18.13 -35.12 -7.03
CA ASP A 213 -17.29 -34.01 -7.41
C ASP A 213 -16.25 -33.67 -6.32
N PRO A 214 -15.09 -33.09 -6.67
CA PRO A 214 -14.12 -32.65 -5.68
C PRO A 214 -14.71 -31.55 -4.78
N THR A 215 -14.56 -31.68 -3.45
CA THR A 215 -15.04 -30.70 -2.45
C THR A 215 -14.64 -29.26 -2.79
N GLN A 216 -13.40 -29.05 -3.26
CA GLN A 216 -12.92 -27.71 -3.64
C GLN A 216 -13.71 -27.10 -4.82
N ALA A 217 -14.12 -27.91 -5.80
CA ALA A 217 -14.93 -27.45 -6.92
C ALA A 217 -16.34 -27.04 -6.44
N MET A 218 -16.90 -27.77 -5.46
CA MET A 218 -18.16 -27.41 -4.83
C MET A 218 -18.05 -26.13 -4.00
N ILE A 219 -16.94 -25.92 -3.29
CA ILE A 219 -16.68 -24.67 -2.55
C ILE A 219 -16.65 -23.46 -3.49
N GLU A 220 -15.94 -23.56 -4.62
CA GLU A 220 -15.86 -22.51 -5.63
C GLU A 220 -17.23 -22.25 -6.29
N ALA A 221 -17.99 -23.33 -6.57
CA ALA A 221 -19.33 -23.22 -7.10
C ALA A 221 -20.30 -22.57 -6.11
N ASN A 222 -20.25 -22.91 -4.82
CA ASN A 222 -21.04 -22.28 -3.76
C ASN A 222 -20.74 -20.78 -3.65
N ALA A 223 -19.47 -20.37 -3.74
CA ALA A 223 -19.10 -18.97 -3.76
C ALA A 223 -19.70 -18.24 -4.99
N GLN A 224 -19.54 -18.79 -6.19
CA GLN A 224 -20.16 -18.21 -7.40
C GLN A 224 -21.68 -18.20 -7.34
N PHE A 225 -22.30 -19.20 -6.72
CA PHE A 225 -23.73 -19.26 -6.50
C PHE A 225 -24.21 -18.12 -5.60
N LEU A 226 -23.54 -17.90 -4.46
CA LEU A 226 -23.89 -16.82 -3.53
C LEU A 226 -23.72 -15.43 -4.15
N SER A 227 -22.70 -15.21 -4.97
CA SER A 227 -22.51 -13.93 -5.66
C SER A 227 -23.64 -13.59 -6.64
N ILE A 228 -24.33 -14.62 -7.17
CA ILE A 228 -25.51 -14.46 -8.03
C ILE A 228 -26.78 -14.29 -7.19
N VAL A 229 -27.02 -15.16 -6.21
CA VAL A 229 -28.34 -15.25 -5.56
C VAL A 229 -28.56 -14.20 -4.48
N ILE A 230 -27.52 -13.75 -3.76
CA ILE A 230 -27.73 -12.78 -2.67
C ILE A 230 -28.29 -11.44 -3.19
N PRO A 231 -27.72 -10.79 -4.23
CA PRO A 231 -28.30 -9.57 -4.78
C PRO A 231 -29.74 -9.75 -5.27
N GLU A 232 -30.05 -10.93 -5.81
CA GLU A 232 -31.37 -11.30 -6.31
C GLU A 232 -32.40 -11.54 -5.18
N LEU A 233 -31.97 -12.09 -4.04
CA LEU A 233 -32.81 -12.22 -2.83
C LEU A 233 -33.04 -10.85 -2.18
N GLU A 234 -32.03 -9.99 -2.14
CA GLU A 234 -32.14 -8.63 -1.62
C GLU A 234 -33.08 -7.75 -2.45
N SER A 235 -33.09 -7.90 -3.79
CA SER A 235 -33.96 -7.11 -4.67
C SER A 235 -35.44 -7.55 -4.66
N ARG A 236 -35.75 -8.80 -4.33
CA ARG A 236 -37.12 -9.34 -4.31
C ARG A 236 -37.90 -8.85 -3.08
N SER A 237 -38.92 -8.03 -3.29
CA SER A 237 -39.75 -7.47 -2.21
C SER A 237 -40.56 -8.51 -1.42
N TYR A 238 -40.84 -9.68 -2.00
CA TYR A 238 -41.54 -10.79 -1.35
C TYR A 238 -40.61 -11.78 -0.64
N VAL A 239 -39.30 -11.67 -0.80
CA VAL A 239 -38.34 -12.39 0.05
C VAL A 239 -38.16 -11.57 1.32
N GLU A 240 -38.64 -12.10 2.43
CA GLU A 240 -38.50 -11.40 3.72
C GLU A 240 -37.22 -11.78 4.43
N ARG A 241 -36.85 -13.07 4.41
CA ARG A 241 -35.71 -13.59 5.16
C ARG A 241 -35.07 -14.77 4.44
N TYR A 242 -33.74 -14.87 4.53
CA TYR A 242 -32.99 -16.02 4.02
C TYR A 242 -31.85 -16.38 4.98
N SER A 243 -31.45 -17.64 5.03
CA SER A 243 -30.34 -18.11 5.87
C SER A 243 -29.56 -19.22 5.17
N TYR A 244 -28.30 -18.95 4.85
CA TYR A 244 -27.42 -19.95 4.23
C TYR A 244 -27.03 -21.03 5.23
N TYR A 245 -26.99 -22.27 4.76
CA TYR A 245 -26.75 -23.43 5.59
C TYR A 245 -25.27 -23.83 5.57
N ASN A 246 -24.53 -23.51 6.64
CA ASN A 246 -23.07 -23.64 6.66
C ASN A 246 -22.53 -25.01 7.11
N TRP A 247 -23.40 -25.99 7.40
CA TRP A 247 -22.99 -27.22 8.10
C TRP A 247 -22.40 -28.31 7.20
N PHE A 248 -22.39 -28.11 5.88
CA PHE A 248 -21.65 -28.98 4.98
C PHE A 248 -20.20 -28.51 4.86
N ASP A 249 -19.29 -29.45 4.71
CA ASP A 249 -17.86 -29.18 4.49
C ASP A 249 -17.61 -28.39 3.20
N ASP A 250 -18.44 -28.60 2.18
CA ASP A 250 -18.45 -27.86 0.91
C ASP A 250 -19.26 -26.54 0.93
N ALA A 251 -19.85 -26.18 2.08
CA ALA A 251 -20.67 -24.98 2.28
C ALA A 251 -20.23 -24.13 3.49
N MET A 252 -19.02 -24.34 4.02
CA MET A 252 -18.57 -23.61 5.21
C MET A 252 -18.34 -22.12 4.90
N VAL A 253 -19.02 -21.25 5.64
CA VAL A 253 -18.89 -19.78 5.55
C VAL A 253 -17.67 -19.27 6.32
N PHE A 254 -17.36 -19.89 7.47
CA PHE A 254 -16.29 -19.45 8.36
C PHE A 254 -15.32 -20.57 8.69
N GLU A 255 -14.04 -20.23 8.76
CA GLU A 255 -13.01 -21.08 9.33
C GLU A 255 -12.97 -20.96 10.86
N SER A 256 -12.83 -22.10 11.53
CA SER A 256 -12.63 -22.19 12.99
C SER A 256 -11.15 -22.17 13.34
N PRO A 257 -10.72 -21.54 14.46
CA PRO A 257 -11.53 -20.95 15.53
C PRO A 257 -11.78 -19.43 15.42
N ASN A 258 -11.30 -18.77 14.36
CA ASN A 258 -11.19 -17.30 14.31
C ASN A 258 -12.31 -16.60 13.52
N ASN A 259 -13.37 -17.33 13.16
CA ASN A 259 -14.48 -16.88 12.32
C ASN A 259 -14.01 -16.08 11.10
N MET A 260 -12.97 -16.59 10.42
CA MET A 260 -12.45 -15.99 9.20
C MET A 260 -13.37 -16.37 8.04
N PRO A 261 -13.92 -15.43 7.27
CA PRO A 261 -14.70 -15.76 6.09
C PRO A 261 -13.88 -16.62 5.10
N THR A 262 -14.45 -17.74 4.67
CA THR A 262 -13.96 -18.52 3.52
C THR A 262 -14.29 -17.80 2.21
N VAL A 263 -13.96 -18.38 1.06
CA VAL A 263 -14.40 -17.82 -0.24
C VAL A 263 -15.93 -17.79 -0.40
N ILE A 264 -16.65 -18.71 0.25
CA ILE A 264 -18.12 -18.71 0.34
C ILE A 264 -18.55 -17.61 1.31
N GLY A 265 -17.88 -17.54 2.46
CA GLY A 265 -18.14 -16.53 3.48
C GLY A 265 -17.99 -15.12 2.96
N ASP A 266 -16.98 -14.85 2.13
CA ASP A 266 -16.75 -13.54 1.52
C ASP A 266 -17.98 -13.05 0.74
N GLN A 267 -18.72 -13.95 0.09
CA GLN A 267 -19.96 -13.60 -0.60
C GLN A 267 -21.12 -13.41 0.38
N TYR A 268 -21.21 -14.25 1.41
CA TYR A 268 -22.31 -14.20 2.36
C TYR A 268 -22.28 -12.94 3.25
N VAL A 269 -21.09 -12.54 3.72
CA VAL A 269 -20.92 -11.40 4.62
C VAL A 269 -20.71 -10.06 3.89
N ASP A 270 -20.65 -10.10 2.56
CA ASP A 270 -20.37 -8.94 1.69
C ASP A 270 -18.98 -8.34 1.95
N THR A 271 -17.95 -9.19 1.86
CA THR A 271 -16.53 -8.79 1.94
C THR A 271 -16.16 -7.94 0.73
N ALA A 272 -15.51 -6.80 0.95
CA ALA A 272 -14.92 -5.99 -0.12
C ALA A 272 -13.67 -6.69 -0.69
N LEU A 273 -13.81 -7.31 -1.86
CA LEU A 273 -12.78 -8.05 -2.60
C LEU A 273 -11.94 -7.13 -3.52
N PRO A 274 -10.79 -7.61 -4.05
CA PRO A 274 -9.93 -6.79 -4.89
C PRO A 274 -10.67 -6.24 -6.12
N GLY A 275 -10.50 -4.95 -6.40
CA GLY A 275 -11.18 -4.26 -7.51
C GLY A 275 -12.64 -3.88 -7.22
N THR A 276 -13.18 -4.19 -6.04
CA THR A 276 -14.53 -3.79 -5.63
C THR A 276 -14.52 -2.59 -4.68
N ILE A 277 -15.53 -1.75 -4.80
CA ILE A 277 -15.77 -0.59 -3.91
C ILE A 277 -17.16 -0.73 -3.32
N ARG A 278 -17.24 -0.82 -1.99
CA ARG A 278 -18.47 -0.75 -1.23
C ARG A 278 -18.70 0.68 -0.76
N ASP A 279 -19.58 1.40 -1.45
CA ASP A 279 -19.98 2.75 -1.08
C ASP A 279 -21.15 2.73 -0.11
N LEU A 280 -20.96 3.32 1.07
CA LEU A 280 -22.00 3.49 2.08
C LEU A 280 -23.08 4.48 1.64
N ALA A 281 -22.75 5.43 0.76
CA ALA A 281 -23.68 6.43 0.23
C ALA A 281 -24.55 7.14 1.31
N GLY A 282 -24.00 7.37 2.51
CA GLY A 282 -24.70 7.99 3.63
C GLY A 282 -25.69 7.07 4.36
N VAL A 283 -25.62 5.75 4.14
CA VAL A 283 -26.41 4.72 4.82
C VAL A 283 -25.52 3.91 5.77
N SER A 284 -25.96 3.79 7.02
CA SER A 284 -25.27 2.98 8.03
C SER A 284 -25.49 1.49 7.77
N LEU A 285 -24.44 0.68 7.96
CA LEU A 285 -24.52 -0.79 8.06
C LEU A 285 -24.84 -1.27 9.48
N GLY A 286 -24.97 -0.33 10.41
CA GLY A 286 -25.36 -0.58 11.78
C GLY A 286 -24.47 -1.57 12.53
N THR A 287 -25.00 -2.76 12.82
CA THR A 287 -24.27 -3.79 13.59
C THR A 287 -23.27 -4.61 12.78
N ASP A 288 -23.19 -4.38 11.47
CA ASP A 288 -22.35 -5.17 10.59
C ASP A 288 -20.85 -4.93 10.82
N ILE A 289 -20.07 -5.94 10.47
CA ILE A 289 -18.62 -5.88 10.28
C ILE A 289 -18.37 -5.59 8.79
N GLY A 290 -17.61 -4.53 8.51
CA GLY A 290 -17.03 -4.31 7.20
C GLY A 290 -15.82 -5.21 7.02
N TYR A 291 -16.00 -6.34 6.33
CA TYR A 291 -14.90 -7.23 5.96
C TYR A 291 -14.21 -6.72 4.70
N LEU A 292 -12.87 -6.70 4.69
CA LEU A 292 -12.09 -6.31 3.51
C LEU A 292 -11.01 -7.34 3.21
N ARG A 293 -10.86 -7.70 1.93
CA ARG A 293 -9.78 -8.54 1.41
C ARG A 293 -9.26 -7.93 0.12
N GLY A 294 -8.63 -6.76 0.21
CA GLY A 294 -8.08 -6.03 -0.94
C GLY A 294 -9.05 -5.08 -1.64
N GLY A 295 -10.31 -5.01 -1.19
CA GLY A 295 -11.31 -4.05 -1.68
C GLY A 295 -11.33 -2.75 -0.88
N GLU A 296 -12.32 -1.91 -1.20
CA GLU A 296 -12.49 -0.58 -0.59
C GLU A 296 -13.86 -0.42 0.06
N ILE A 297 -13.91 0.21 1.24
CA ILE A 297 -15.14 0.77 1.81
C ILE A 297 -15.03 2.29 1.76
N THR A 298 -16.02 2.95 1.16
CA THR A 298 -16.05 4.42 1.01
C THR A 298 -17.38 5.01 1.45
N ASN A 299 -17.43 6.31 1.70
CA ASN A 299 -18.68 7.05 1.88
C ASN A 299 -18.71 8.26 0.96
N THR A 300 -19.55 8.21 -0.08
CA THR A 300 -19.80 9.35 -0.97
C THR A 300 -21.00 10.21 -0.54
N GLY A 301 -21.79 9.73 0.42
CA GLY A 301 -23.02 10.39 0.87
C GLY A 301 -22.82 11.34 2.06
N ALA A 302 -23.87 11.51 2.87
CA ALA A 302 -23.81 12.32 4.08
C ALA A 302 -22.86 11.72 5.14
N ALA A 303 -22.36 12.56 6.03
CA ALA A 303 -21.47 12.12 7.11
C ALA A 303 -22.17 11.08 8.01
N LEU A 304 -21.43 10.03 8.39
CA LEU A 304 -21.95 8.88 9.13
C LEU A 304 -21.21 8.71 10.47
N PRO A 305 -21.68 9.34 11.57
CA PRO A 305 -21.03 9.19 12.87
C PRO A 305 -21.18 7.79 13.48
N LEU A 306 -22.05 6.94 12.91
CA LEU A 306 -22.26 5.53 13.27
C LEU A 306 -22.40 4.72 11.98
N ALA A 307 -21.29 4.55 11.24
CA ALA A 307 -21.30 3.92 9.93
C ALA A 307 -21.49 2.39 9.99
N MET A 308 -20.81 1.73 10.93
CA MET A 308 -20.87 0.28 11.14
C MET A 308 -20.30 -0.08 12.50
N ARG A 309 -20.37 -1.34 12.91
CA ARG A 309 -19.87 -1.79 14.21
C ARG A 309 -18.36 -1.98 14.21
N ALA A 310 -17.81 -2.61 13.18
CA ALA A 310 -16.41 -3.02 13.18
C ALA A 310 -15.83 -3.12 11.76
N LEU A 311 -14.50 -3.15 11.68
CA LEU A 311 -13.74 -3.43 10.45
C LEU A 311 -12.82 -4.63 10.67
N ASP A 312 -12.73 -5.51 9.67
CA ASP A 312 -11.81 -6.66 9.70
C ASP A 312 -11.13 -6.79 8.33
N ALA A 313 -9.88 -6.32 8.24
CA ALA A 313 -9.04 -6.45 7.07
C ALA A 313 -8.34 -7.82 7.10
N LEU A 314 -8.80 -8.73 6.24
CA LEU A 314 -8.48 -10.16 6.24
C LEU A 314 -7.19 -10.49 5.49
N GLY A 315 -6.84 -9.71 4.46
CA GLY A 315 -5.68 -9.94 3.61
C GLY A 315 -5.57 -8.94 2.46
N GLY A 316 -4.41 -8.89 1.82
CA GLY A 316 -4.15 -7.96 0.72
C GLY A 316 -4.17 -6.50 1.16
N VAL A 317 -4.25 -5.58 0.20
CA VAL A 317 -4.26 -4.13 0.47
C VAL A 317 -5.68 -3.60 0.36
N SER A 318 -6.32 -3.41 1.51
CA SER A 318 -7.68 -2.88 1.61
C SER A 318 -7.67 -1.37 1.82
N LYS A 319 -8.73 -0.68 1.40
CA LYS A 319 -8.86 0.78 1.54
C LYS A 319 -10.11 1.18 2.33
N ILE A 320 -9.98 2.25 3.09
CA ILE A 320 -11.09 2.99 3.68
C ILE A 320 -10.98 4.46 3.26
N SER A 321 -12.07 5.03 2.74
CA SER A 321 -12.05 6.38 2.16
C SER A 321 -13.39 7.10 2.30
N GLY A 322 -13.49 8.33 1.78
CA GLY A 322 -14.77 9.02 1.65
C GLY A 322 -14.62 10.47 1.20
N VAL A 323 -15.74 11.05 0.76
CA VAL A 323 -15.86 12.50 0.53
C VAL A 323 -16.41 13.23 1.76
N THR A 324 -17.06 12.50 2.67
CA THR A 324 -17.52 12.99 3.97
C THR A 324 -17.03 12.09 5.10
N ASP A 325 -17.03 12.65 6.32
CA ASP A 325 -16.55 11.96 7.50
C ASP A 325 -17.44 10.79 7.89
N TRP A 326 -16.83 9.72 8.40
CA TRP A 326 -17.58 8.61 8.97
C TRP A 326 -16.82 7.92 10.09
N SER A 327 -17.52 7.12 10.89
CA SER A 327 -16.98 6.59 12.14
C SER A 327 -17.52 5.21 12.45
N LEU A 328 -16.70 4.37 13.07
CA LEU A 328 -17.22 3.16 13.71
C LEU A 328 -18.08 3.53 14.90
N SER A 329 -19.05 2.66 15.20
CA SER A 329 -19.97 2.86 16.32
C SER A 329 -19.19 2.85 17.64
N ASP A 330 -19.59 3.66 18.62
CA ASP A 330 -18.99 3.59 19.96
C ASP A 330 -19.66 2.50 20.81
N ARG A 331 -19.33 1.24 20.53
CA ARG A 331 -19.85 0.07 21.25
C ARG A 331 -18.73 -0.67 21.97
N ARG A 332 -19.10 -1.42 23.02
CA ARG A 332 -18.16 -2.26 23.76
C ARG A 332 -17.52 -3.35 22.88
N ASP A 333 -18.26 -3.83 21.89
CA ASP A 333 -17.84 -4.88 20.96
C ASP A 333 -17.36 -4.34 19.60
N THR A 334 -17.15 -3.03 19.47
CA THR A 334 -16.53 -2.44 18.29
C THR A 334 -15.04 -2.74 18.25
N TYR A 335 -14.54 -3.04 17.05
CA TYR A 335 -13.12 -3.25 16.82
C TYR A 335 -12.72 -2.87 15.40
N THR A 336 -11.42 -2.60 15.23
CA THR A 336 -10.72 -2.68 13.95
C THR A 336 -9.64 -3.74 14.05
N ARG A 337 -9.71 -4.73 13.16
CA ARG A 337 -8.70 -5.77 13.01
C ARG A 337 -7.97 -5.60 11.69
N VAL A 338 -6.65 -5.65 11.74
CA VAL A 338 -5.81 -5.81 10.54
C VAL A 338 -5.00 -7.09 10.74
N ARG A 339 -5.41 -8.14 10.03
CA ARG A 339 -4.88 -9.50 10.19
C ARG A 339 -3.48 -9.65 9.57
N PRO A 340 -2.73 -10.72 9.89
CA PRO A 340 -1.45 -11.00 9.25
C PRO A 340 -1.55 -11.02 7.71
N GLY A 341 -0.62 -10.36 7.03
CA GLY A 341 -0.62 -10.24 5.56
C GLY A 341 -1.64 -9.25 4.98
N ALA A 342 -2.44 -8.59 5.83
CA ALA A 342 -3.32 -7.50 5.42
C ALA A 342 -2.64 -6.13 5.57
N THR A 343 -3.08 -5.17 4.76
CA THR A 343 -2.80 -3.75 4.89
C THR A 343 -4.11 -2.98 4.80
N LEU A 344 -4.39 -2.10 5.76
CA LEU A 344 -5.54 -1.19 5.73
C LEU A 344 -5.06 0.23 5.45
N ARG A 345 -5.44 0.78 4.29
CA ARG A 345 -5.07 2.13 3.85
C ARG A 345 -6.21 3.12 4.04
N LYS A 346 -5.98 4.19 4.78
CA LYS A 346 -6.82 5.38 4.78
C LYS A 346 -6.45 6.29 3.62
N THR A 347 -7.40 6.56 2.72
CA THR A 347 -7.27 7.49 1.59
C THR A 347 -8.43 8.49 1.57
N GLY A 348 -8.39 9.50 0.71
CA GLY A 348 -9.40 10.56 0.64
C GLY A 348 -9.20 11.63 1.74
N SER A 349 -9.65 12.84 1.46
CA SER A 349 -9.44 14.00 2.34
C SER A 349 -10.27 14.00 3.63
N ASN A 350 -11.24 13.09 3.76
CA ASN A 350 -12.14 13.00 4.91
C ASN A 350 -11.47 12.49 6.19
N THR A 351 -12.17 12.66 7.32
CA THR A 351 -11.84 12.05 8.61
C THR A 351 -12.55 10.72 8.78
N ILE A 352 -11.82 9.68 9.16
CA ILE A 352 -12.40 8.41 9.61
C ILE A 352 -12.02 8.17 11.08
N ASN A 353 -13.02 8.00 11.94
CA ASN A 353 -12.80 7.68 13.35
C ASN A 353 -12.92 6.17 13.60
N LEU A 354 -11.82 5.57 14.07
CA LEU A 354 -11.77 4.19 14.54
C LEU A 354 -11.89 4.15 16.06
N THR A 355 -13.02 3.66 16.54
CA THR A 355 -13.34 3.43 17.96
C THR A 355 -13.11 1.97 18.33
N GLY A 356 -13.18 1.64 19.62
CA GLY A 356 -13.13 0.26 20.12
C GLY A 356 -11.78 -0.43 19.96
N VAL A 357 -11.70 -1.75 20.09
CA VAL A 357 -10.38 -2.45 20.13
C VAL A 357 -9.64 -2.30 18.79
N LEU A 358 -8.37 -1.89 18.83
CA LEU A 358 -7.47 -1.88 17.67
C LEU A 358 -6.49 -3.05 17.75
N GLU A 359 -6.72 -4.08 16.96
CA GLU A 359 -5.87 -5.26 16.87
C GLU A 359 -5.11 -5.23 15.54
N LEU A 360 -3.79 -5.03 15.61
CA LEU A 360 -2.93 -4.84 14.45
C LEU A 360 -1.84 -5.92 14.42
N ASP A 361 -2.02 -6.90 13.56
CA ASP A 361 -1.00 -7.89 13.16
C ASP A 361 -0.53 -7.68 11.70
N GLY A 362 -1.28 -6.90 10.92
CA GLY A 362 -0.91 -6.38 9.60
C GLY A 362 -0.71 -4.85 9.61
N ASN A 363 -0.52 -4.25 8.44
CA ASN A 363 -0.11 -2.85 8.33
C ASN A 363 -1.29 -1.88 8.34
N LEU A 364 -1.16 -0.76 9.06
CA LEU A 364 -2.07 0.37 9.00
C LEU A 364 -1.36 1.55 8.33
N GLU A 365 -1.94 2.10 7.27
CA GLU A 365 -1.33 3.17 6.49
C GLU A 365 -2.29 4.34 6.33
N VAL A 366 -1.87 5.55 6.69
CA VAL A 366 -2.60 6.80 6.45
C VAL A 366 -1.95 7.49 5.26
N ILE A 367 -2.63 7.47 4.13
CA ILE A 367 -2.13 8.02 2.86
C ILE A 367 -2.63 9.45 2.65
N GLU A 368 -3.87 9.73 3.03
CA GLU A 368 -4.52 11.03 2.83
C GLU A 368 -5.60 11.27 3.90
N GLY A 369 -5.82 12.54 4.23
CA GLY A 369 -6.83 12.98 5.18
C GLY A 369 -6.47 12.62 6.62
N VAL A 370 -7.49 12.41 7.45
CA VAL A 370 -7.31 12.15 8.88
C VAL A 370 -7.80 10.74 9.23
N LEU A 371 -6.93 9.93 9.83
CA LEU A 371 -7.34 8.74 10.55
C LEU A 371 -7.29 9.03 12.05
N SER A 372 -8.43 8.99 12.72
CA SER A 372 -8.53 9.24 14.15
C SER A 372 -8.67 7.93 14.93
N LEU A 373 -7.73 7.64 15.82
CA LEU A 373 -7.72 6.49 16.71
C LEU A 373 -8.23 6.90 18.11
N GLN A 374 -9.43 6.45 18.46
CA GLN A 374 -10.14 6.87 19.67
C GLN A 374 -9.88 5.91 20.84
N SER A 375 -8.91 6.21 21.71
CA SER A 375 -8.56 5.49 22.94
C SER A 375 -7.88 4.11 22.79
N ASN A 376 -7.21 3.85 21.66
CA ASN A 376 -6.84 2.47 21.29
C ASN A 376 -5.34 2.27 21.07
N SER A 377 -4.58 2.04 22.16
CA SER A 377 -3.22 1.48 21.97
C SER A 377 -3.34 0.17 21.18
N PRO A 378 -2.60 0.02 20.07
CA PRO A 378 -2.71 -1.18 19.24
C PRO A 378 -2.25 -2.41 20.00
N SER A 379 -3.05 -3.48 19.97
CA SER A 379 -2.65 -4.83 20.38
C SER A 379 -2.14 -5.62 19.17
N GLY A 380 -1.88 -6.92 19.35
CA GLY A 380 -1.28 -7.78 18.32
C GLY A 380 0.25 -7.82 18.44
N THR A 381 0.86 -8.69 17.63
CA THR A 381 2.30 -9.02 17.66
C THR A 381 3.05 -8.59 16.41
N GLY A 382 2.36 -8.02 15.42
CA GLY A 382 2.93 -7.60 14.15
C GLY A 382 2.49 -6.22 13.69
N GLY A 383 2.64 -5.99 12.38
CA GLY A 383 2.10 -4.82 11.69
C GLY A 383 2.87 -3.51 11.89
N ALA A 384 3.06 -2.75 10.81
CA ALA A 384 3.58 -1.38 10.89
C ALA A 384 2.44 -0.35 10.89
N ILE A 385 2.67 0.81 11.53
CA ILE A 385 1.85 2.00 11.33
C ILE A 385 2.65 2.97 10.46
N ARG A 386 2.06 3.46 9.35
CA ARG A 386 2.69 4.44 8.46
C ARG A 386 1.80 5.64 8.24
N VAL A 387 2.36 6.84 8.34
CA VAL A 387 1.68 8.11 8.03
C VAL A 387 2.43 8.78 6.89
N LYS A 388 1.78 9.00 5.75
CA LYS A 388 2.40 9.63 4.58
C LYS A 388 2.37 11.16 4.69
N GLU A 389 3.16 11.80 3.83
CA GLU A 389 3.19 13.25 3.69
C GLU A 389 1.77 13.80 3.48
N ASN A 390 1.46 14.93 4.13
CA ASN A 390 0.14 15.58 4.10
C ASN A 390 -1.02 14.76 4.71
N ALA A 391 -0.77 13.58 5.28
CA ALA A 391 -1.76 12.81 6.03
C ALA A 391 -1.64 13.09 7.54
N THR A 392 -2.73 12.86 8.27
CA THR A 392 -2.76 13.02 9.73
C THR A 392 -3.22 11.74 10.42
N LEU A 393 -2.41 11.25 11.35
CA LEU A 393 -2.84 10.28 12.36
C LEU A 393 -3.21 11.04 13.63
N GLN A 394 -4.49 11.07 13.95
CA GLN A 394 -4.98 11.72 15.16
C GLN A 394 -5.19 10.70 16.28
N ILE A 395 -4.56 10.94 17.42
CA ILE A 395 -4.65 10.10 18.62
C ILE A 395 -5.50 10.84 19.63
N VAL A 396 -6.70 10.31 19.87
CA VAL A 396 -7.57 10.80 20.94
C VAL A 396 -7.41 9.88 22.12
N ALA A 397 -6.45 10.21 22.99
CA ALA A 397 -6.14 9.40 24.16
C ALA A 397 -7.32 9.34 25.13
N GLY A 398 -7.63 8.13 25.59
CA GLY A 398 -8.62 7.90 26.65
C GLY A 398 -8.02 8.17 28.03
N ARG A 399 -8.33 7.30 29.00
CA ARG A 399 -7.72 7.39 30.35
C ARG A 399 -6.24 7.01 30.39
N ASN A 400 -5.77 6.25 29.39
CA ASN A 400 -4.41 5.76 29.30
C ASN A 400 -3.68 6.45 28.14
N LEU A 401 -2.36 6.56 28.27
CA LEU A 401 -1.49 7.06 27.20
C LEU A 401 -1.47 6.07 26.04
N PHE A 402 -1.66 6.57 24.82
CA PHE A 402 -1.57 5.76 23.61
C PHE A 402 -0.13 5.24 23.45
N THR A 403 0.03 3.92 23.41
CA THR A 403 1.34 3.27 23.42
C THR A 403 1.49 2.35 22.22
N VAL A 404 2.53 2.58 21.42
CA VAL A 404 2.96 1.72 20.32
C VAL A 404 4.13 0.88 20.83
N ALA A 405 3.86 -0.43 21.02
CA ALA A 405 4.85 -1.36 21.55
C ALA A 405 5.33 -2.34 20.48
N ALA A 406 6.64 -2.64 20.49
CA ALA A 406 7.29 -3.74 19.77
C ALA A 406 6.98 -3.82 18.26
N ARG A 407 6.83 -2.68 17.59
CA ARG A 407 6.49 -2.64 16.16
C ARG A 407 7.08 -1.43 15.43
N PRO A 408 7.15 -1.47 14.08
CA PRO A 408 7.54 -0.32 13.29
C PRO A 408 6.47 0.78 13.30
N PHE A 409 6.91 2.02 13.45
CA PHE A 409 6.11 3.23 13.25
C PHE A 409 6.87 4.16 12.33
N GLN A 410 6.27 4.55 11.21
CA GLN A 410 6.87 5.48 10.25
C GLN A 410 5.94 6.69 10.06
N SER A 411 6.47 7.90 10.06
CA SER A 411 5.68 9.09 9.79
C SER A 411 6.46 10.11 8.98
N ALA A 412 5.90 10.45 7.82
CA ALA A 412 6.22 11.63 7.02
C ALA A 412 5.14 12.72 7.07
N GLY A 413 4.03 12.45 7.76
CA GLY A 413 2.91 13.37 7.95
C GLY A 413 2.84 13.95 9.35
N THR A 414 1.62 14.28 9.77
CA THR A 414 1.33 14.81 11.10
C THR A 414 0.80 13.71 12.02
N VAL A 415 1.33 13.64 13.24
CA VAL A 415 0.79 12.85 14.34
C VAL A 415 0.26 13.81 15.40
N GLU A 416 -1.06 13.80 15.59
CA GLU A 416 -1.71 14.59 16.62
C GLU A 416 -1.97 13.77 17.88
N GLY A 417 -1.79 14.38 19.05
CA GLY A 417 -2.01 13.73 20.34
C GLY A 417 -0.77 13.03 20.91
N ALA A 418 -0.76 12.84 22.22
CA ALA A 418 0.40 12.31 22.93
C ALA A 418 0.61 10.82 22.63
N ILE A 419 1.86 10.44 22.36
CA ILE A 419 2.25 9.08 21.97
C ILE A 419 3.45 8.59 22.77
N ARG A 420 3.40 7.31 23.17
CA ARG A 420 4.53 6.58 23.77
C ARG A 420 4.97 5.45 22.85
N PHE A 421 6.28 5.31 22.67
CA PHE A 421 6.92 4.18 22.02
C PHE A 421 7.62 3.35 23.07
N SER A 422 7.35 2.04 23.09
CA SER A 422 7.90 1.15 24.11
C SER A 422 8.31 -0.22 23.57
N SER A 423 9.07 -0.96 24.39
CA SER A 423 9.26 -2.40 24.21
C SER A 423 9.86 -2.81 22.85
N GLY A 424 10.85 -2.06 22.37
CA GLY A 424 11.53 -2.34 21.11
C GLY A 424 10.78 -1.83 19.88
N ALA A 425 9.96 -0.79 20.01
CA ALA A 425 9.41 -0.12 18.84
C ALA A 425 10.54 0.51 18.00
N SER A 426 10.41 0.47 16.68
CA SER A 426 11.32 1.15 15.74
C SER A 426 10.57 2.29 15.09
N VAL A 427 10.92 3.52 15.46
CA VAL A 427 10.23 4.74 15.00
C VAL A 427 11.10 5.41 13.95
N THR A 428 10.51 5.76 12.81
CA THR A 428 11.17 6.53 11.76
C THR A 428 10.31 7.77 11.46
N ALA A 429 10.86 8.95 11.69
CA ALA A 429 10.31 10.21 11.20
C ALA A 429 11.03 10.54 9.90
N ASP A 430 10.37 10.34 8.75
CA ASP A 430 10.93 10.52 7.41
C ASP A 430 10.20 11.61 6.62
N GLY A 431 10.65 11.92 5.42
CA GLY A 431 10.06 12.99 4.60
C GLY A 431 10.50 14.41 4.99
N PRO A 432 9.93 15.44 4.36
CA PRO A 432 10.46 16.80 4.45
C PRO A 432 10.21 17.48 5.79
N ALA A 433 9.08 17.21 6.45
CA ALA A 433 8.69 17.88 7.69
C ALA A 433 7.73 17.04 8.57
N PRO A 434 8.11 15.82 9.00
CA PRO A 434 7.27 15.03 9.89
C PRO A 434 7.03 15.77 11.21
N THR A 435 5.76 15.83 11.64
CA THR A 435 5.36 16.69 12.76
C THR A 435 4.59 15.90 13.82
N PHE A 436 5.01 16.01 15.08
CA PHE A 436 4.29 15.54 16.26
C PHE A 436 3.77 16.75 17.03
N THR A 437 2.44 16.96 17.08
CA THR A 437 1.86 18.18 17.67
C THR A 437 1.73 18.14 19.19
N SER A 438 2.25 17.09 19.83
CA SER A 438 2.04 16.76 21.23
C SER A 438 3.24 16.01 21.80
N ASN A 439 3.14 15.57 23.06
CA ASN A 439 4.24 14.90 23.74
C ASN A 439 4.60 13.56 23.08
N VAL A 440 5.90 13.34 22.89
CA VAL A 440 6.49 12.09 22.41
C VAL A 440 7.35 11.51 23.52
N THR A 441 7.10 10.25 23.88
CA THR A 441 7.89 9.52 24.88
C THR A 441 8.47 8.25 24.26
N VAL A 442 9.78 8.05 24.37
CA VAL A 442 10.51 6.91 23.80
C VAL A 442 11.22 6.15 24.91
N GLU A 443 10.89 4.87 25.07
CA GLU A 443 11.45 4.01 26.10
C GLU A 443 11.78 2.62 25.55
N GLY A 444 12.99 2.12 25.79
CA GLY A 444 13.43 0.83 25.27
C GLY A 444 13.25 0.67 23.77
N SER A 445 13.35 1.76 23.00
CA SER A 445 12.95 1.84 21.58
C SER A 445 13.94 2.67 20.78
N VAL A 446 13.89 2.56 19.45
CA VAL A 446 14.71 3.38 18.54
C VAL A 446 13.85 4.51 17.98
N PHE A 447 14.35 5.73 18.01
CA PHE A 447 13.77 6.88 17.31
C PHE A 447 14.77 7.37 16.26
N ASP A 448 14.39 7.27 15.00
CA ASP A 448 15.24 7.50 13.83
C ASP A 448 14.69 8.68 13.03
N ILE A 449 15.50 9.72 12.82
CA ILE A 449 15.16 10.88 12.00
C ILE A 449 15.78 10.66 10.62
N GLY A 450 14.99 10.78 9.55
CA GLY A 450 15.43 10.55 8.17
C GLY A 450 15.32 9.09 7.73
N GLY A 451 15.54 8.13 8.64
CA GLY A 451 15.53 6.71 8.31
C GLY A 451 16.88 6.24 7.78
N ALA A 452 16.88 5.37 6.77
CA ALA A 452 18.13 4.89 6.17
C ALA A 452 18.61 5.87 5.09
N GLY A 453 19.32 6.91 5.50
CA GLY A 453 19.80 7.97 4.63
C GLY A 453 18.81 9.11 4.44
N PHE A 454 19.25 10.10 3.68
CA PHE A 454 18.45 11.28 3.38
C PHE A 454 17.30 10.98 2.41
N THR A 455 16.23 11.73 2.58
CA THR A 455 15.06 11.65 1.72
C THR A 455 15.38 12.17 0.32
N VAL A 456 14.77 11.60 -0.71
CA VAL A 456 14.93 12.09 -2.08
C VAL A 456 14.14 13.39 -2.24
N ALA A 457 14.84 14.53 -2.22
CA ALA A 457 14.29 15.88 -2.34
C ALA A 457 13.64 16.15 -3.69
N THR A 458 14.19 15.54 -4.73
CA THR A 458 13.66 15.56 -6.10
C THR A 458 13.74 14.14 -6.63
N SER A 459 12.61 13.58 -7.08
CA SER A 459 12.64 12.38 -7.90
C SER A 459 13.64 12.56 -9.05
N PHE A 460 14.19 11.47 -9.57
CA PHE A 460 14.94 11.50 -10.83
C PHE A 460 14.21 12.39 -11.83
N LEU A 461 14.96 13.20 -12.56
CA LEU A 461 14.40 14.02 -13.61
C LEU A 461 13.62 13.09 -14.56
N ALA A 462 12.35 13.37 -14.79
CA ALA A 462 11.51 12.48 -15.59
C ALA A 462 11.94 12.53 -17.07
N PRO A 463 12.04 11.38 -17.76
CA PRO A 463 12.23 11.39 -19.21
C PRO A 463 11.00 12.05 -19.87
N VAL A 464 11.18 12.48 -21.11
CA VAL A 464 10.10 12.90 -22.00
C VAL A 464 9.10 11.76 -22.11
N THR A 465 7.81 12.05 -21.89
CA THR A 465 6.70 11.10 -22.01
C THR A 465 5.72 11.48 -23.11
N THR A 466 5.92 12.64 -23.74
CA THR A 466 5.10 13.13 -24.84
C THR A 466 5.11 12.12 -25.97
N GLN A 467 3.94 11.56 -26.29
CA GLN A 467 3.76 10.52 -27.31
C GLN A 467 4.60 9.25 -27.10
N LEU A 468 5.06 8.97 -25.88
CA LEU A 468 5.68 7.69 -25.55
C LEU A 468 4.64 6.58 -25.70
N ARG A 469 4.89 5.64 -26.61
CA ARG A 469 3.93 4.58 -26.98
C ARG A 469 4.38 3.20 -26.55
N LEU A 470 5.69 2.94 -26.55
CA LEU A 470 6.32 1.74 -26.00
C LEU A 470 7.48 2.16 -25.10
N ASP A 471 7.57 1.59 -23.91
CA ASP A 471 8.47 1.86 -22.80
C ASP A 471 8.93 0.55 -22.16
N TYR A 472 9.83 -0.16 -22.85
CA TYR A 472 10.48 -1.33 -22.29
C TYR A 472 11.59 -0.89 -21.34
N ASP A 473 11.23 -0.58 -20.09
CA ASP A 473 12.16 -0.30 -19.01
C ASP A 473 12.36 -1.56 -18.15
N ALA A 474 13.60 -2.03 -18.04
CA ALA A 474 13.92 -3.24 -17.30
C ALA A 474 13.61 -3.11 -15.79
N ALA A 475 13.53 -1.89 -15.26
CA ALA A 475 13.18 -1.66 -13.85
C ALA A 475 11.70 -1.90 -13.55
N ASN A 476 10.84 -1.84 -14.57
CA ASN A 476 9.40 -2.00 -14.45
C ASN A 476 8.91 -3.43 -14.76
N ASP A 477 9.84 -4.32 -15.14
CA ASP A 477 9.52 -5.66 -15.61
C ASP A 477 9.48 -6.70 -14.47
N ALA A 478 8.65 -7.73 -14.63
CA ALA A 478 8.51 -8.78 -13.62
C ALA A 478 9.67 -9.78 -13.68
N PRO A 479 10.35 -10.10 -12.56
CA PRO A 479 11.44 -11.07 -12.60
C PRO A 479 10.93 -12.50 -12.79
N GLY A 480 11.65 -13.29 -13.59
CA GLY A 480 11.52 -14.76 -13.60
C GLY A 480 10.51 -15.31 -14.59
N ASP A 481 10.07 -14.51 -15.56
CA ASP A 481 9.35 -14.97 -16.74
C ASP A 481 10.19 -14.79 -18.03
N ASN A 482 9.57 -14.96 -19.20
CA ASN A 482 10.23 -14.75 -20.49
C ASN A 482 9.59 -13.61 -21.29
N LEU A 483 8.88 -12.69 -20.64
CA LEU A 483 8.16 -11.58 -21.28
C LEU A 483 8.66 -10.25 -20.75
N TRP A 484 9.23 -9.42 -21.61
CA TRP A 484 9.48 -8.01 -21.29
C TRP A 484 8.26 -7.21 -21.71
N ASN A 485 7.50 -6.71 -20.73
CA ASN A 485 6.28 -5.95 -21.00
C ASN A 485 6.55 -4.44 -21.00
N ASP A 486 5.92 -3.72 -21.93
CA ASP A 486 5.93 -2.24 -22.01
C ASP A 486 5.20 -1.60 -20.80
N ALA A 487 4.17 -2.27 -20.28
CA ALA A 487 3.51 -1.90 -19.03
C ALA A 487 2.86 -3.13 -18.39
N THR A 488 2.57 -3.06 -17.09
CA THR A 488 1.90 -4.15 -16.37
C THR A 488 0.55 -4.51 -17.02
N GLY A 489 0.43 -5.73 -17.54
CA GLY A 489 -0.79 -6.20 -18.20
C GLY A 489 -0.98 -5.73 -19.66
N SER A 490 0.04 -5.08 -20.25
CA SER A 490 0.02 -4.74 -21.68
C SER A 490 0.07 -6.00 -22.55
N ALA A 491 -0.62 -5.96 -23.70
CA ALA A 491 -0.50 -7.00 -24.74
C ALA A 491 0.72 -6.76 -25.66
N ASP A 492 1.34 -5.59 -25.54
CA ASP A 492 2.52 -5.19 -26.31
C ASP A 492 3.78 -5.64 -25.53
N SER A 493 4.24 -6.88 -25.79
CA SER A 493 5.38 -7.49 -25.10
C SER A 493 6.44 -8.05 -26.06
N LEU A 494 7.69 -8.12 -25.60
CA LEU A 494 8.77 -8.85 -26.27
C LEU A 494 9.04 -10.17 -25.53
N THR A 495 9.26 -11.25 -26.27
CA THR A 495 9.50 -12.59 -25.70
C THR A 495 10.97 -12.97 -25.81
N PHE A 496 11.59 -13.33 -24.68
CA PHE A 496 12.91 -13.95 -24.64
C PHE A 496 12.83 -15.45 -24.99
N GLY A 497 13.92 -15.99 -25.55
CA GLY A 497 14.02 -17.42 -25.88
C GLY A 497 14.06 -18.36 -24.67
N SER A 498 14.33 -17.82 -23.47
CA SER A 498 14.29 -18.51 -22.19
C SER A 498 13.83 -17.55 -21.09
N VAL A 499 13.55 -18.08 -19.90
CA VAL A 499 13.29 -17.25 -18.71
C VAL A 499 14.46 -16.32 -18.46
N ALA A 500 14.16 -15.05 -18.21
CA ALA A 500 15.11 -13.99 -17.96
C ALA A 500 14.71 -13.23 -16.68
N SER A 501 15.64 -12.50 -16.10
CA SER A 501 15.34 -11.56 -15.03
C SER A 501 16.28 -10.38 -15.16
N PRO A 502 15.79 -9.15 -14.95
CA PRO A 502 16.67 -7.99 -14.99
C PRO A 502 17.64 -8.06 -13.81
N ILE A 503 18.89 -7.67 -14.05
CA ILE A 503 19.89 -7.50 -13.01
C ILE A 503 19.80 -6.09 -12.44
N THR A 504 20.04 -5.93 -11.13
CA THR A 504 20.19 -4.61 -10.52
C THR A 504 21.45 -3.92 -11.04
N VAL A 505 21.32 -2.64 -11.37
CA VAL A 505 22.41 -1.77 -11.81
C VAL A 505 22.63 -0.69 -10.75
N ALA A 506 23.90 -0.47 -10.41
CA ALA A 506 24.33 0.61 -9.53
C ALA A 506 25.59 1.24 -10.14
N ASP A 507 25.39 2.26 -10.97
CA ASP A 507 26.47 2.99 -11.63
C ASP A 507 26.35 4.49 -11.30
N SER A 508 27.39 5.06 -10.72
CA SER A 508 27.38 6.46 -10.28
C SER A 508 27.33 7.46 -11.44
N ALA A 509 27.71 7.06 -12.66
CA ALA A 509 27.60 7.90 -13.84
C ALA A 509 26.20 7.87 -14.49
N PHE A 510 25.42 6.82 -14.20
CA PHE A 510 24.04 6.62 -14.68
C PHE A 510 23.12 6.19 -13.52
N PRO A 511 22.97 7.01 -12.47
CA PRO A 511 22.18 6.64 -11.29
C PRO A 511 20.69 6.38 -11.59
N GLY A 512 20.17 6.88 -12.71
CA GLY A 512 18.79 6.60 -13.16
C GLY A 512 18.60 5.23 -13.81
N VAL A 513 19.69 4.49 -14.08
CA VAL A 513 19.62 3.11 -14.59
C VAL A 513 19.71 2.16 -13.40
N THR A 514 18.57 1.64 -12.95
CA THR A 514 18.48 0.79 -11.74
C THR A 514 18.39 -0.70 -12.08
N ALA A 515 18.05 -1.06 -13.31
CA ALA A 515 17.98 -2.44 -13.76
C ALA A 515 18.29 -2.58 -15.26
N ALA A 516 18.72 -3.78 -15.68
CA ALA A 516 18.98 -4.09 -17.09
C ALA A 516 18.99 -5.58 -17.39
N TYR A 517 18.78 -5.96 -18.63
CA TYR A 517 18.95 -7.33 -19.11
C TYR A 517 20.35 -7.56 -19.68
N LEU A 518 21.06 -8.59 -19.20
CA LEU A 518 22.28 -9.09 -19.85
C LEU A 518 21.89 -9.91 -21.08
N THR A 519 22.18 -9.44 -22.28
CA THR A 519 21.68 -10.05 -23.53
C THR A 519 22.50 -11.25 -23.99
N ALA A 520 23.81 -11.29 -23.71
CA ALA A 520 24.68 -12.37 -24.18
C ALA A 520 24.30 -13.78 -23.64
N PRO A 521 23.90 -13.97 -22.37
CA PRO A 521 23.57 -15.30 -21.83
C PRO A 521 22.19 -15.84 -22.23
N ILE A 522 21.22 -14.97 -22.52
CA ILE A 522 19.81 -15.34 -22.75
C ILE A 522 19.38 -15.17 -24.22
N GLY A 523 20.21 -14.53 -25.05
CA GLY A 523 19.84 -14.10 -26.39
C GLY A 523 19.00 -12.82 -26.37
N GLY A 524 18.61 -12.34 -27.56
CA GLY A 524 17.70 -11.20 -27.67
C GLY A 524 16.24 -11.55 -27.35
N ALA A 525 15.39 -10.52 -27.25
CA ALA A 525 13.94 -10.65 -27.20
C ALA A 525 13.32 -10.26 -28.54
N SER A 526 12.15 -10.80 -28.88
CA SER A 526 11.41 -10.43 -30.11
C SER A 526 9.90 -10.43 -29.92
N GLY A 527 9.17 -9.60 -30.67
CA GLY A 527 7.72 -9.45 -30.53
C GLY A 527 7.14 -8.39 -31.48
N LEU A 528 5.96 -7.85 -31.15
CA LEU A 528 5.34 -6.73 -31.88
C LEU A 528 5.11 -6.97 -33.39
N ASN A 529 4.64 -8.16 -33.77
CA ASN A 529 4.34 -8.47 -35.17
C ASN A 529 3.26 -7.53 -35.73
N GLN A 530 3.51 -6.91 -36.88
CA GLN A 530 2.61 -5.95 -37.52
C GLN A 530 2.24 -4.73 -36.65
N PHE A 531 2.87 -4.50 -35.50
CA PHE A 531 2.48 -3.41 -34.59
C PHE A 531 2.56 -2.02 -35.26
N PHE A 532 3.61 -1.82 -36.07
CA PHE A 532 3.85 -0.54 -36.75
C PHE A 532 3.07 -0.39 -38.06
N GLU A 533 2.54 -1.48 -38.62
CA GLU A 533 1.77 -1.51 -39.88
C GLU A 533 0.25 -1.69 -39.67
N GLY A 534 -0.17 -2.27 -38.55
CA GLY A 534 -1.55 -2.63 -38.24
C GLY A 534 -2.33 -1.51 -37.54
N GLY A 535 -3.56 -1.24 -38.02
CA GLY A 535 -4.50 -0.29 -37.40
C GLY A 535 -4.48 1.14 -37.94
N GLY A 536 -3.69 1.43 -38.98
CA GLY A 536 -3.47 2.77 -39.53
C GLY A 536 -2.02 3.19 -39.30
N PRO A 537 -1.19 3.24 -40.35
CA PRO A 537 0.26 2.94 -40.33
C PRO A 537 1.10 3.92 -39.50
N ARG A 538 1.66 3.44 -38.39
CA ARG A 538 2.56 4.20 -37.50
C ARG A 538 3.91 4.51 -38.14
N SER A 539 4.23 3.78 -39.19
CA SER A 539 5.46 3.89 -39.97
C SER A 539 5.47 5.04 -40.98
N ARG A 540 4.36 5.77 -41.13
CA ARG A 540 4.19 6.88 -42.11
C ARG A 540 4.05 8.24 -41.43
N GLN A 541 4.63 8.37 -40.25
CA GLN A 541 4.66 9.55 -39.41
C GLN A 541 6.03 9.65 -38.71
N ASP A 542 6.28 10.78 -38.06
CA ASP A 542 7.50 11.00 -37.28
C ASP A 542 7.69 9.89 -36.24
N ALA A 543 8.94 9.54 -35.96
CA ALA A 543 9.27 8.50 -35.00
C ALA A 543 10.56 8.82 -34.27
N THR A 544 10.57 8.55 -32.98
CA THR A 544 11.80 8.52 -32.19
C THR A 544 11.95 7.17 -31.52
N PHE A 545 13.16 6.61 -31.60
CA PHE A 545 13.58 5.40 -30.92
C PHE A 545 14.70 5.73 -29.95
N GLU A 546 14.60 5.27 -28.71
CA GLU A 546 15.60 5.48 -27.66
C GLU A 546 16.04 4.13 -27.11
N VAL A 547 17.35 3.97 -26.90
CA VAL A 547 17.93 2.77 -26.30
C VAL A 547 19.06 3.17 -25.35
N VAL A 548 19.02 2.65 -24.12
CA VAL A 548 20.09 2.75 -23.12
C VAL A 548 20.73 1.39 -22.95
N PHE A 549 22.03 1.33 -23.18
CA PHE A 549 22.76 0.07 -23.28
C PHE A 549 24.19 0.20 -22.72
N ARG A 550 24.72 -0.92 -22.24
CA ARG A 550 26.08 -1.03 -21.72
C ARG A 550 26.96 -1.80 -22.67
N VAL A 551 28.03 -1.17 -23.15
CA VAL A 551 29.05 -1.83 -23.99
C VAL A 551 30.12 -2.43 -23.07
N ASP A 552 30.14 -3.76 -22.94
CA ASP A 552 31.12 -4.46 -22.10
C ASP A 552 32.44 -4.73 -22.82
N ASN A 553 32.38 -4.99 -24.13
CA ASN A 553 33.55 -5.25 -24.96
C ASN A 553 33.41 -4.56 -26.32
N ALA A 554 34.16 -3.48 -26.50
CA ALA A 554 34.21 -2.68 -27.72
C ALA A 554 34.77 -3.41 -28.96
N ALA A 555 35.26 -4.64 -28.83
CA ALA A 555 35.78 -5.49 -29.92
C ALA A 555 35.00 -6.82 -30.06
N ALA A 556 33.74 -6.84 -29.63
CA ALA A 556 32.94 -8.05 -29.57
C ALA A 556 32.37 -8.54 -30.92
N GLY A 557 32.75 -7.92 -32.04
CA GLY A 557 32.37 -8.35 -33.41
C GLY A 557 31.39 -7.41 -34.11
N SER A 558 30.99 -7.79 -35.31
CA SER A 558 30.03 -7.06 -36.16
C SER A 558 28.58 -7.54 -35.97
N ASP A 559 27.64 -6.71 -36.42
CA ASP A 559 26.18 -6.96 -36.47
C ASP A 559 25.49 -7.24 -35.13
N GLN A 560 25.94 -6.60 -34.04
CA GLN A 560 25.23 -6.72 -32.77
C GLN A 560 24.00 -5.80 -32.78
N VAL A 561 22.81 -6.38 -32.79
CA VAL A 561 21.56 -5.60 -32.86
C VAL A 561 21.14 -5.20 -31.47
N LEU A 562 21.07 -3.89 -31.20
CA LEU A 562 20.51 -3.36 -29.96
C LEU A 562 18.99 -3.31 -30.03
N LEU A 563 18.47 -2.74 -31.10
CA LEU A 563 17.06 -2.62 -31.42
C LEU A 563 16.85 -2.75 -32.93
N GLU A 564 15.80 -3.45 -33.32
CA GLU A 564 15.33 -3.56 -34.69
C GLU A 564 13.81 -3.53 -34.73
N VAL A 565 13.26 -2.78 -35.68
CA VAL A 565 11.82 -2.65 -35.93
C VAL A 565 11.57 -2.82 -37.43
N GLY A 566 10.82 -3.86 -37.82
CA GLY A 566 10.60 -4.19 -39.23
C GLY A 566 11.60 -5.23 -39.76
N GLY A 567 11.81 -5.29 -41.08
CA GLY A 567 12.79 -6.20 -41.69
C GLY A 567 12.80 -6.29 -43.23
N ALA A 568 13.84 -6.94 -43.77
CA ALA A 568 14.19 -7.40 -45.14
C ALA A 568 14.02 -6.45 -46.36
N ALA A 569 13.15 -5.44 -46.27
CA ALA A 569 12.97 -4.42 -47.29
C ALA A 569 12.55 -3.04 -46.73
N ARG A 570 12.10 -2.97 -45.47
CA ARG A 570 11.86 -1.73 -44.71
C ARG A 570 12.07 -1.97 -43.23
N GLY A 571 12.83 -1.12 -42.55
CA GLY A 571 13.06 -1.24 -41.12
C GLY A 571 13.97 -0.17 -40.53
N VAL A 572 13.99 -0.14 -39.21
CA VAL A 572 14.85 0.73 -38.41
C VAL A 572 15.71 -0.15 -37.51
N ALA A 573 17.00 0.14 -37.42
CA ALA A 573 17.90 -0.63 -36.57
C ALA A 573 18.97 0.22 -35.89
N PHE A 574 19.26 -0.11 -34.63
CA PHE A 574 20.51 0.24 -33.96
C PHE A 574 21.43 -0.96 -33.99
N VAL A 575 22.52 -0.86 -34.76
CA VAL A 575 23.49 -1.94 -34.92
C VAL A 575 24.86 -1.49 -34.47
N LEU A 576 25.47 -2.25 -33.58
CA LEU A 576 26.82 -2.04 -33.08
C LEU A 576 27.80 -2.95 -33.82
N ASN A 577 28.77 -2.31 -34.50
CA ASN A 577 29.89 -2.96 -35.15
C ASN A 577 31.17 -2.62 -34.39
N ASN A 578 31.60 -3.54 -33.52
CA ASN A 578 32.63 -3.26 -32.50
C ASN A 578 32.23 -2.08 -31.60
N ASN A 579 32.83 -0.91 -31.78
CA ASN A 579 32.48 0.31 -31.05
C ASN A 579 31.76 1.35 -31.93
N GLN A 580 31.41 0.98 -33.17
CA GLN A 580 30.72 1.86 -34.11
C GLN A 580 29.22 1.56 -34.04
N LEU A 581 28.46 2.46 -33.41
CA LEU A 581 27.01 2.38 -33.41
C LEU A 581 26.47 3.03 -34.68
N THR A 582 25.63 2.31 -35.41
CA THR A 582 24.89 2.81 -36.56
C THR A 582 23.41 2.85 -36.24
N PHE A 583 22.79 4.01 -36.44
CA PHE A 583 21.35 4.14 -36.61
C PHE A 583 21.03 4.04 -38.10
N ASN A 584 20.31 2.99 -38.48
CA ASN A 584 19.93 2.67 -39.84
C ASN A 584 18.42 2.84 -40.01
N VAL A 585 18.05 3.48 -41.11
CA VAL A 585 16.67 3.54 -41.59
C VAL A 585 16.66 3.10 -43.04
N ASP A 586 16.08 1.93 -43.28
CA ASP A 586 15.81 1.35 -44.58
C ASP A 586 14.33 1.58 -44.87
N GLY A 587 14.00 2.64 -45.63
CA GLY A 587 12.61 3.00 -45.96
C GLY A 587 12.22 2.60 -47.39
N ASP A 588 11.29 3.34 -48.00
CA ASP A 588 10.88 3.18 -49.41
C ASP A 588 11.99 3.45 -50.46
N GLY A 589 13.23 3.72 -50.02
CA GLY A 589 14.34 4.25 -50.79
C GLY A 589 15.66 3.48 -50.60
N ASN A 590 16.77 4.21 -50.40
CA ASN A 590 18.09 3.64 -50.10
C ASN A 590 18.34 3.63 -48.59
N ASP A 591 19.27 2.80 -48.13
CA ASP A 591 19.75 2.77 -46.74
C ASP A 591 20.28 4.13 -46.26
N ILE A 592 19.74 4.60 -45.14
CA ILE A 592 20.19 5.82 -44.47
C ILE A 592 20.91 5.44 -43.19
N ASN A 593 22.24 5.65 -43.17
CA ASN A 593 23.10 5.25 -42.07
C ASN A 593 23.78 6.45 -41.41
N LEU A 594 23.57 6.61 -40.11
CA LEU A 594 24.35 7.50 -39.25
C LEU A 594 25.20 6.67 -38.29
N THR A 595 26.52 6.74 -38.44
CA THR A 595 27.47 5.94 -37.65
C THR A 595 28.34 6.84 -36.79
N THR A 596 28.52 6.45 -35.52
CA THR A 596 29.41 7.14 -34.58
C THR A 596 30.05 6.15 -33.59
N ALA A 597 31.18 6.54 -33.01
CA ALA A 597 31.84 5.73 -31.98
C ALA A 597 31.17 5.89 -30.62
N VAL A 598 31.02 4.80 -29.88
CA VAL A 598 30.56 4.79 -28.48
C VAL A 598 31.64 4.27 -27.54
N ALA A 599 31.60 4.70 -26.27
CA ALA A 599 32.55 4.29 -25.25
C ALA A 599 32.17 2.95 -24.61
N GLN A 600 33.14 2.30 -23.96
CA GLN A 600 32.85 1.19 -23.06
C GLN A 600 32.10 1.72 -21.82
N GLY A 601 31.13 0.96 -21.31
CA GLY A 601 30.22 1.40 -20.23
C GLY A 601 28.83 1.76 -20.74
N TRP A 602 28.05 2.47 -19.92
CA TRP A 602 26.69 2.90 -20.25
C TRP A 602 26.67 4.00 -21.30
N ASN A 603 25.77 3.86 -22.27
CA ASN A 603 25.52 4.83 -23.33
C ASN A 603 24.01 4.98 -23.52
N HIS A 604 23.60 6.17 -23.95
CA HIS A 604 22.24 6.53 -24.31
C HIS A 604 22.21 6.93 -25.78
N ALA A 605 21.40 6.26 -26.61
CA ALA A 605 21.24 6.56 -28.02
C ALA A 605 19.79 6.88 -28.36
N VAL A 606 19.59 7.94 -29.15
CA VAL A 606 18.27 8.36 -29.65
C VAL A 606 18.33 8.57 -31.16
N GLY A 607 17.46 7.88 -31.88
CA GLY A 607 17.35 7.91 -33.32
C GLY A 607 16.02 8.51 -33.71
N VAL A 608 16.06 9.59 -34.49
CA VAL A 608 14.89 10.39 -34.86
C VAL A 608 14.68 10.31 -36.36
N ILE A 609 13.44 10.03 -36.76
CA ILE A 609 12.94 10.06 -38.13
C ILE A 609 11.89 11.17 -38.20
N ASP A 610 12.15 12.16 -39.04
CA ASP A 610 11.32 13.35 -39.23
C ASP A 610 10.80 13.37 -40.66
N LEU A 611 9.51 13.11 -40.83
CA LEU A 611 8.85 13.01 -42.12
C LEU A 611 8.23 14.36 -42.48
N GLU A 612 8.88 15.09 -43.38
CA GLU A 612 8.45 16.42 -43.80
C GLU A 612 8.07 16.44 -45.29
N THR A 613 6.99 17.17 -45.62
CA THR A 613 6.60 17.33 -47.03
C THR A 613 7.67 18.11 -47.79
N GLY A 614 8.49 17.40 -48.57
CA GLY A 614 9.53 17.99 -49.42
C GLY A 614 10.98 17.70 -49.02
N GLY A 615 11.22 16.82 -48.05
CA GLY A 615 12.54 16.27 -47.76
C GLY A 615 12.71 15.84 -46.31
N ASP A 616 12.62 14.53 -46.06
CA ASP A 616 12.67 13.94 -44.73
C ASP A 616 14.07 14.02 -44.12
N SER A 617 14.17 13.82 -42.80
CA SER A 617 15.47 13.78 -42.13
C SER A 617 15.59 12.67 -41.10
N VAL A 618 16.85 12.23 -40.89
CA VAL A 618 17.22 11.24 -39.89
C VAL A 618 18.31 11.85 -39.01
N THR A 619 18.15 11.78 -37.69
CA THR A 619 19.12 12.31 -36.71
C THR A 619 19.49 11.24 -35.69
N LEU A 620 20.75 11.21 -35.28
CA LEU A 620 21.25 10.37 -34.19
C LEU A 620 21.80 11.26 -33.07
N PHE A 621 21.35 11.04 -31.84
CA PHE A 621 21.93 11.60 -30.63
C PHE A 621 22.61 10.49 -29.80
N ILE A 622 23.74 10.83 -29.20
CA ILE A 622 24.45 10.00 -28.22
C ILE A 622 24.69 10.82 -26.97
N ASN A 623 24.30 10.28 -25.81
CA ASN A 623 24.48 10.90 -24.49
C ASN A 623 23.99 12.36 -24.47
N GLY A 624 22.79 12.58 -25.02
CA GLY A 624 22.14 13.89 -25.10
C GLY A 624 22.71 14.84 -26.17
N GLN A 625 23.72 14.45 -26.94
CA GLN A 625 24.38 15.30 -27.95
C GLN A 625 24.15 14.77 -29.37
N ALA A 626 23.95 15.66 -30.34
CA ALA A 626 23.76 15.26 -31.74
C ALA A 626 25.06 14.67 -32.33
N ALA A 627 25.02 13.42 -32.77
CA ALA A 627 26.09 12.76 -33.50
C ALA A 627 26.06 13.09 -35.00
N GLY A 628 24.87 13.31 -35.57
CA GLY A 628 24.70 13.77 -36.95
C GLY A 628 23.24 13.79 -37.41
N THR A 629 22.99 14.51 -38.51
CA THR A 629 21.68 14.62 -39.19
C THR A 629 21.87 14.49 -40.69
N LEU A 630 21.05 13.67 -41.34
CA LEU A 630 20.95 13.55 -42.79
C LEU A 630 19.58 14.09 -43.23
N SER A 631 19.57 15.21 -43.96
CA SER A 631 18.36 15.85 -44.47
C SER A 631 18.12 15.55 -45.95
N GLY A 632 16.93 15.87 -46.46
CA GLY A 632 16.58 15.70 -47.88
C GLY A 632 16.43 14.25 -48.29
N GLN A 633 16.05 13.40 -47.34
CA GLN A 633 15.76 11.99 -47.56
C GLN A 633 14.34 11.82 -48.13
N SER A 634 14.03 10.61 -48.59
CA SER A 634 12.71 10.25 -49.13
C SER A 634 12.22 8.98 -48.45
N ILE A 635 11.73 9.15 -47.23
CA ILE A 635 11.23 8.12 -46.32
C ILE A 635 9.70 8.23 -46.30
N VAL A 636 9.02 7.42 -47.11
CA VAL A 636 7.55 7.39 -47.12
C VAL A 636 7.00 6.48 -46.03
N ASP A 637 7.77 5.44 -45.69
CA ASP A 637 7.41 4.39 -44.76
C ASP A 637 8.71 3.78 -44.22
N TRP A 638 8.92 3.80 -42.90
CA TRP A 638 10.16 3.35 -42.27
C TRP A 638 10.09 1.93 -41.69
N SER A 639 8.95 1.22 -41.77
CA SER A 639 8.82 -0.15 -41.24
C SER A 639 8.23 -1.14 -42.25
N GLY A 640 8.46 -2.44 -41.99
CA GLY A 640 8.10 -3.55 -42.89
C GLY A 640 7.09 -4.54 -42.32
N GLY A 641 6.43 -4.23 -41.21
CA GLY A 641 5.42 -5.09 -40.56
C GLY A 641 5.96 -6.39 -39.95
N ASN A 642 7.27 -6.65 -40.05
CA ASN A 642 7.93 -7.78 -39.40
C ASN A 642 8.06 -7.56 -37.88
N LEU A 643 8.49 -8.62 -37.18
CA LEU A 643 8.75 -8.58 -35.74
C LEU A 643 9.81 -7.53 -35.40
N SER A 644 9.64 -6.90 -34.24
CA SER A 644 10.68 -6.10 -33.60
C SER A 644 11.54 -6.97 -32.68
N GLY A 645 12.79 -6.58 -32.49
CA GLY A 645 13.73 -7.32 -31.65
C GLY A 645 14.70 -6.42 -30.88
N LEU A 646 15.15 -6.90 -29.72
CA LEU A 646 16.17 -6.28 -28.88
C LEU A 646 17.31 -7.27 -28.62
N GLY A 647 18.56 -6.82 -28.68
CA GLY A 647 19.73 -7.66 -28.34
C GLY A 647 19.98 -8.85 -29.28
N ALA A 648 19.42 -8.83 -30.50
CA ALA A 648 19.46 -9.94 -31.44
C ALA A 648 20.87 -10.14 -32.05
N GLY A 649 21.12 -11.36 -32.52
CA GLY A 649 22.43 -11.74 -33.05
C GLY A 649 22.69 -11.34 -34.50
N SER A 650 21.69 -10.97 -35.26
CA SER A 650 21.88 -10.51 -36.64
C SER A 650 20.72 -9.62 -37.04
N SER A 651 20.99 -8.55 -37.77
CA SER A 651 19.95 -7.66 -38.31
C SER A 651 19.28 -8.26 -39.53
N SER A 652 17.95 -8.12 -39.62
CA SER A 652 17.18 -8.40 -40.83
C SER A 652 16.95 -7.16 -41.70
N ALA A 653 17.24 -5.96 -41.20
CA ALA A 653 17.27 -4.71 -41.97
C ALA A 653 18.43 -4.70 -42.97
N THR A 654 18.20 -4.14 -44.16
CA THR A 654 19.25 -4.04 -45.18
C THR A 654 20.20 -2.87 -44.87
N GLY A 655 21.35 -2.80 -45.54
CA GLY A 655 22.36 -1.76 -45.29
C GLY A 655 23.25 -1.90 -44.05
N VAL A 656 22.88 -2.77 -43.09
CA VAL A 656 23.63 -3.00 -41.85
C VAL A 656 23.86 -4.47 -41.49
N SER A 657 23.44 -5.41 -42.34
CA SER A 657 23.61 -6.86 -42.12
C SER A 657 24.80 -7.44 -42.91
N SER A 658 25.71 -8.14 -42.23
CA SER A 658 26.80 -8.94 -42.80
C SER A 658 26.50 -10.45 -42.81
N GLY A 659 25.40 -10.90 -42.20
CA GLY A 659 24.89 -12.27 -42.23
C GLY A 659 25.62 -13.28 -41.32
N LEU A 660 26.53 -12.82 -40.44
CA LEU A 660 27.35 -13.67 -39.54
C LEU A 660 27.28 -13.27 -38.05
N GLY A 661 26.39 -12.36 -37.67
CA GLY A 661 26.45 -11.66 -36.38
C GLY A 661 26.33 -12.54 -35.11
N ALA A 662 26.73 -11.94 -33.98
CA ALA A 662 26.60 -12.48 -32.64
C ALA A 662 25.58 -11.67 -31.82
N PRO A 663 24.89 -12.27 -30.81
CA PRO A 663 24.04 -11.53 -29.87
C PRO A 663 24.76 -10.31 -29.30
N PHE A 664 24.02 -9.29 -28.84
CA PHE A 664 24.67 -8.15 -28.22
C PHE A 664 25.46 -8.58 -26.97
N HIS A 665 26.76 -8.24 -26.91
CA HIS A 665 27.65 -8.57 -25.80
C HIS A 665 27.68 -7.43 -24.77
N GLY A 666 26.54 -7.22 -24.11
CA GLY A 666 26.35 -6.16 -23.14
C GLY A 666 25.02 -6.27 -22.39
N ALA A 667 24.52 -5.12 -21.92
CA ALA A 667 23.24 -5.02 -21.23
C ALA A 667 22.32 -3.98 -21.88
N VAL A 668 21.01 -4.21 -21.91
CA VAL A 668 20.01 -3.21 -22.34
C VAL A 668 19.13 -2.86 -21.15
N ALA A 669 19.09 -1.58 -20.78
CA ALA A 669 18.31 -1.07 -19.65
C ALA A 669 16.92 -0.62 -20.10
N ASN A 670 16.85 0.12 -21.21
CA ASN A 670 15.58 0.55 -21.76
C ASN A 670 15.55 0.47 -23.30
N ALA A 671 14.35 0.37 -23.85
CA ALA A 671 14.06 0.57 -25.26
C ALA A 671 12.69 1.23 -25.42
N ARG A 672 12.65 2.41 -26.02
CA ARG A 672 11.45 3.25 -26.12
C ARG A 672 11.12 3.63 -27.55
N TYR A 673 9.83 3.76 -27.82
CA TYR A 673 9.29 4.29 -29.08
C TYR A 673 8.29 5.41 -28.80
N TYR A 674 8.51 6.54 -29.47
CA TYR A 674 7.65 7.71 -29.43
C TYR A 674 6.91 7.86 -30.76
N GLU A 675 5.59 7.84 -30.70
CA GLU A 675 4.69 7.79 -31.87
C GLU A 675 4.37 9.18 -32.40
N ASN A 676 4.66 9.47 -33.69
CA ASN A 676 4.41 10.78 -34.29
C ASN A 676 5.09 11.93 -33.51
N TYR A 677 6.31 11.69 -33.02
CA TYR A 677 7.06 12.66 -32.25
C TYR A 677 8.54 12.62 -32.61
N LYS A 678 9.04 13.77 -33.06
CA LYS A 678 10.46 13.98 -33.32
C LYS A 678 11.13 14.66 -32.13
N PHE A 679 12.12 13.99 -31.55
CA PHE A 679 12.90 14.61 -30.48
C PHE A 679 13.69 15.80 -30.99
N SER A 680 13.61 16.91 -30.26
CA SER A 680 14.57 18.01 -30.36
C SER A 680 15.86 17.66 -29.60
N ALA A 681 16.90 18.49 -29.75
CA ALA A 681 18.11 18.38 -28.95
C ALA A 681 17.84 18.53 -27.44
N ALA A 682 16.81 19.29 -27.06
CA ALA A 682 16.42 19.46 -25.66
C ALA A 682 15.75 18.19 -25.11
N ASP A 683 14.89 17.53 -25.90
CA ASP A 683 14.26 16.26 -25.50
C ASP A 683 15.32 15.16 -25.29
N ALA A 684 16.27 15.04 -26.23
CA ALA A 684 17.36 14.06 -26.12
C ALA A 684 18.28 14.34 -24.92
N LEU A 685 18.56 15.62 -24.63
CA LEU A 685 19.32 16.02 -23.45
C LEU A 685 18.55 15.73 -22.16
N GLN A 686 17.25 16.03 -22.10
CA GLN A 686 16.40 15.75 -20.95
C GLN A 686 16.42 14.26 -20.59
N ASN A 687 16.24 13.36 -21.56
CA ASN A 687 16.28 11.91 -21.30
C ASN A 687 17.68 11.46 -20.85
N TYR A 688 18.75 12.08 -21.36
CA TYR A 688 20.09 11.80 -20.87
C TYR A 688 20.28 12.26 -19.42
N GLU A 689 19.80 13.45 -19.07
CA GLU A 689 19.85 14.00 -17.71
C GLU A 689 18.99 13.19 -16.73
N ALA A 690 17.86 12.64 -17.18
CA ALA A 690 17.03 11.71 -16.42
C ALA A 690 17.82 10.47 -15.96
N LEU A 691 18.74 10.00 -16.79
CA LEU A 691 19.56 8.81 -16.55
C LEU A 691 20.81 9.12 -15.73
N THR A 692 21.34 10.34 -15.83
CA THR A 692 22.68 10.70 -15.32
C THR A 692 22.67 11.64 -14.11
N THR A 693 21.56 12.30 -13.83
CA THR A 693 21.43 13.20 -12.68
C THR A 693 21.02 12.42 -11.44
N ALA A 694 21.87 12.42 -10.41
CA ALA A 694 21.50 11.85 -9.12
C ALA A 694 20.39 12.69 -8.47
N PRO A 695 19.42 12.07 -7.78
CA PRO A 695 18.43 12.81 -7.01
C PRO A 695 19.13 13.68 -5.96
N LEU A 696 18.68 14.92 -5.80
CA LEU A 696 19.07 15.70 -4.64
C LEU A 696 18.52 14.99 -3.40
N LEU A 697 19.40 14.70 -2.46
CA LEU A 697 19.03 14.17 -1.16
C LEU A 697 18.80 15.36 -0.21
N SER A 698 17.67 15.37 0.47
CA SER A 698 17.32 16.36 1.49
C SER A 698 17.30 15.69 2.86
N PRO A 699 17.94 16.32 3.87
CA PRO A 699 17.77 15.89 5.24
C PRO A 699 16.32 16.05 5.69
N THR A 700 15.91 15.25 6.64
CA THR A 700 14.62 15.38 7.33
C THR A 700 14.74 16.32 8.52
N GLU A 701 13.82 17.26 8.63
CA GLU A 701 13.62 18.03 9.85
C GLU A 701 12.33 17.60 10.54
N ALA A 702 12.46 16.83 11.63
CA ALA A 702 11.33 16.40 12.43
C ALA A 702 10.97 17.44 13.49
N LEU A 703 9.69 17.79 13.59
CA LEU A 703 9.18 18.74 14.58
C LEU A 703 8.40 18.03 15.68
N VAL A 704 8.70 18.34 16.93
CA VAL A 704 7.91 17.96 18.11
C VAL A 704 7.48 19.22 18.85
N GLN A 705 6.19 19.56 18.76
CA GLN A 705 5.65 20.76 19.39
C GLN A 705 5.46 20.60 20.91
N GLY A 706 5.31 19.36 21.37
CA GLY A 706 5.20 19.02 22.79
C GLY A 706 6.56 18.73 23.44
N THR A 707 6.52 18.05 24.59
CA THR A 707 7.72 17.50 25.21
C THR A 707 8.21 16.28 24.45
N PHE A 708 9.49 16.25 24.07
CA PHE A 708 10.17 15.04 23.62
C PHE A 708 10.98 14.45 24.79
N SER A 709 10.72 13.20 25.15
CA SER A 709 11.43 12.50 26.23
C SER A 709 11.93 11.15 25.75
N ILE A 710 13.22 10.89 25.95
CA ILE A 710 13.86 9.62 25.59
C ILE A 710 14.77 9.14 26.74
N ASP A 711 14.69 7.84 27.05
CA ASP A 711 15.33 7.25 28.23
C ASP A 711 16.68 6.57 27.95
N THR A 712 17.29 6.01 29.00
CA THR A 712 18.59 5.33 28.94
C THR A 712 18.58 4.01 28.17
N THR A 713 17.40 3.45 27.90
CA THR A 713 17.25 2.15 27.22
C THR A 713 16.94 2.29 25.74
N SER A 714 16.89 3.54 25.26
CA SER A 714 16.52 3.91 23.91
C SER A 714 17.73 4.44 23.11
N GLU A 715 17.54 4.55 21.81
CA GLU A 715 18.53 5.07 20.86
C GLU A 715 17.88 6.15 19.98
N LEU A 716 18.58 7.27 19.80
CA LEU A 716 18.26 8.32 18.84
C LEU A 716 19.22 8.23 17.65
N ARG A 717 18.69 8.22 16.42
CA ARG A 717 19.48 8.12 15.18
C ARG A 717 19.22 9.28 14.24
N LEU A 718 20.27 9.78 13.61
CA LEU A 718 20.26 10.84 12.60
C LEU A 718 21.35 10.57 11.56
N ASP A 719 21.18 11.04 10.33
CA ASP A 719 22.22 11.01 9.31
C ASP A 719 22.81 12.39 9.00
N LEU A 720 24.04 12.38 8.49
CA LEU A 720 24.80 13.54 8.01
C LEU A 720 25.08 13.37 6.51
N GLY A 721 25.15 14.48 5.78
CA GLY A 721 25.50 14.50 4.37
C GLY A 721 26.51 15.58 4.03
N ASP A 722 26.62 15.86 2.73
CA ASP A 722 27.58 16.84 2.23
C ASP A 722 27.21 18.27 2.64
N ALA A 723 28.22 19.15 2.68
CA ALA A 723 28.05 20.59 2.88
C ALA A 723 27.27 21.01 4.15
N GLY A 724 27.37 20.22 5.23
CA GLY A 724 26.72 20.52 6.50
C GLY A 724 25.24 20.11 6.58
N ALA A 725 24.74 19.39 5.57
CA ALA A 725 23.41 18.79 5.63
C ALA A 725 23.34 17.74 6.75
N ALA A 726 22.30 17.76 7.56
CA ALA A 726 22.05 16.80 8.62
C ALA A 726 20.55 16.65 8.84
N ASP A 727 20.13 15.43 9.15
CA ASP A 727 18.82 15.24 9.76
C ASP A 727 18.77 16.00 11.08
N LYS A 728 17.59 16.53 11.40
CA LYS A 728 17.40 17.44 12.50
C LYS A 728 16.13 17.13 13.29
N LEU A 729 16.22 17.21 14.60
CA LEU A 729 15.07 17.16 15.51
C LEU A 729 14.86 18.52 16.17
N THR A 730 13.74 19.17 15.84
CA THR A 730 13.30 20.43 16.41
C THR A 730 12.23 20.16 17.49
N VAL A 731 12.43 20.68 18.71
CA VAL A 731 11.52 20.49 19.85
C VAL A 731 11.10 21.84 20.44
N ASP A 732 9.85 22.24 20.20
CA ASP A 732 9.32 23.50 20.76
C ASP A 732 9.10 23.42 22.27
N GLY A 733 8.73 22.24 22.76
CA GLY A 733 8.54 21.98 24.18
C GLY A 733 9.83 21.72 24.94
N ALA A 734 9.76 20.85 25.95
CA ALA A 734 10.94 20.41 26.68
C ALA A 734 11.61 19.22 25.96
N PHE A 735 12.91 19.34 25.70
CA PHE A 735 13.72 18.24 25.18
C PHE A 735 14.47 17.54 26.32
N SER A 736 14.04 16.33 26.68
CA SER A 736 14.62 15.56 27.79
C SER A 736 15.28 14.28 27.29
N VAL A 737 16.61 14.23 27.38
CA VAL A 737 17.42 13.06 27.05
C VAL A 737 18.15 12.62 28.31
N VAL A 738 17.98 11.36 28.73
CA VAL A 738 18.56 10.86 29.99
C VAL A 738 19.39 9.61 29.72
N GLY A 739 20.70 9.76 29.65
CA GLY A 739 21.69 8.70 29.40
C GLY A 739 21.44 7.88 28.13
N THR A 740 20.73 8.44 27.14
CA THR A 740 20.34 7.79 25.88
C THR A 740 21.54 7.58 24.96
N ALA A 741 21.49 6.56 24.10
CA ALA A 741 22.46 6.40 23.02
C ALA A 741 22.11 7.31 21.83
N LEU A 742 23.08 8.07 21.33
CA LEU A 742 22.99 8.83 20.08
C LEU A 742 23.85 8.13 19.03
N SER A 743 23.28 7.79 17.89
CA SER A 743 24.02 7.27 16.74
C SER A 743 23.87 8.19 15.54
N VAL A 744 25.00 8.56 14.95
CA VAL A 744 25.05 9.45 13.79
C VAL A 744 25.78 8.74 12.66
N ASN A 745 25.16 8.62 11.48
CA ASN A 745 25.83 8.07 10.30
C ASN A 745 26.16 9.15 9.28
N TYR A 746 27.09 8.84 8.38
CA TYR A 746 27.43 9.71 7.25
C TYR A 746 27.00 9.05 5.94
N VAL A 747 26.11 9.73 5.21
CA VAL A 747 25.56 9.29 3.91
C VAL A 747 25.96 10.22 2.75
N GLY A 748 26.81 11.22 3.02
CA GLY A 748 27.38 12.11 2.01
C GLY A 748 28.37 11.42 1.07
N GLN A 749 28.63 12.06 -0.06
CA GLN A 749 29.54 11.56 -1.11
C GLN A 749 30.95 12.15 -1.01
N THR A 750 31.12 13.25 -0.28
CA THR A 750 32.41 13.91 -0.06
C THR A 750 33.01 13.49 1.28
N PRO A 751 34.35 13.39 1.44
CA PRO A 751 34.95 13.13 2.75
C PRO A 751 34.67 14.28 3.73
N LEU A 752 34.38 13.95 4.98
CA LEU A 752 34.29 14.93 6.08
C LEU A 752 35.61 15.68 6.24
N ALA A 753 35.52 16.99 6.41
CA ALA A 753 36.67 17.90 6.53
C ALA A 753 36.53 18.81 7.75
N ALA A 754 37.66 19.26 8.31
CA ALA A 754 37.64 20.25 9.37
C ALA A 754 36.90 21.52 8.91
N GLY A 755 36.13 22.11 9.83
CA GLY A 755 35.21 23.21 9.57
C GLY A 755 33.81 22.77 9.14
N ASN A 756 33.57 21.49 8.82
CA ASN A 756 32.21 20.99 8.65
C ASN A 756 31.46 21.08 9.99
N SER A 757 30.24 21.61 9.94
CA SER A 757 29.37 21.80 11.10
C SER A 757 27.98 21.28 10.73
N PHE A 758 27.36 20.58 11.67
CA PHE A 758 26.06 19.93 11.49
C PHE A 758 25.16 20.32 12.65
N ASP A 759 23.98 20.83 12.33
CA ASP A 759 22.95 21.21 13.31
C ASP A 759 21.96 20.06 13.46
N LEU A 760 22.00 19.37 14.60
CA LEU A 760 21.19 18.18 14.86
C LEU A 760 19.91 18.48 15.63
N PHE A 761 19.92 19.52 16.47
CA PHE A 761 18.88 19.76 17.46
C PHE A 761 18.55 21.23 17.64
N ASP A 762 17.28 21.59 17.44
CA ASP A 762 16.74 22.87 17.91
C ASP A 762 15.84 22.66 19.10
N TYR A 763 16.00 23.45 20.16
CA TYR A 763 15.15 23.38 21.33
C TYR A 763 15.08 24.70 22.10
N THR A 764 13.93 24.94 22.74
CA THR A 764 13.78 26.11 23.63
C THR A 764 14.30 25.81 25.04
N THR A 765 14.00 24.61 25.56
CA THR A 765 14.45 24.16 26.88
C THR A 765 14.89 22.71 26.78
N ALA A 766 16.07 22.40 27.33
CA ALA A 766 16.57 21.03 27.30
C ALA A 766 17.22 20.59 28.60
N ASN A 767 17.10 19.29 28.88
CA ASN A 767 17.87 18.55 29.84
C ASN A 767 18.48 17.37 29.09
N LEU A 768 19.68 17.58 28.56
CA LEU A 768 20.34 16.60 27.71
C LEU A 768 21.41 15.86 28.52
N SER A 769 21.45 14.55 28.36
CA SER A 769 22.52 13.70 28.83
C SER A 769 22.57 12.47 27.92
N PHE A 770 23.61 12.36 27.09
CA PHE A 770 23.83 11.18 26.26
C PHE A 770 24.78 10.22 26.98
N GLY A 771 24.40 8.94 27.06
CA GLY A 771 25.22 7.91 27.70
C GLY A 771 26.32 7.39 26.76
N VAL A 772 25.98 7.24 25.48
CA VAL A 772 26.89 6.83 24.40
C VAL A 772 26.62 7.71 23.19
N VAL A 773 27.68 8.17 22.53
CA VAL A 773 27.59 8.89 21.26
C VAL A 773 28.46 8.13 20.25
N THR A 774 27.83 7.59 19.20
CA THR A 774 28.49 6.89 18.10
C THR A 774 28.50 7.83 16.89
N LEU A 775 29.69 8.15 16.38
CA LEU A 775 29.88 9.08 15.27
C LEU A 775 30.60 8.40 14.10
N PRO A 776 30.49 8.95 12.88
CA PRO A 776 31.24 8.48 11.73
C PRO A 776 32.75 8.53 11.98
N THR A 777 33.48 7.55 11.45
CA THR A 777 34.95 7.53 11.52
C THR A 777 35.53 8.66 10.68
N LEU A 778 36.46 9.42 11.25
CA LEU A 778 37.16 10.52 10.59
C LEU A 778 38.57 10.11 10.14
N ASP A 779 39.15 10.91 9.24
CA ASP A 779 40.59 10.87 8.98
C ASP A 779 41.38 11.09 10.30
N PRO A 780 42.53 10.42 10.54
CA PRO A 780 43.29 10.56 11.78
C PRO A 780 43.74 11.99 12.13
N THR A 781 43.77 12.90 11.16
CA THR A 781 44.09 14.34 11.37
C THR A 781 42.90 15.18 11.84
N LEU A 782 41.72 14.59 11.94
CA LEU A 782 40.46 15.27 12.28
C LEU A 782 39.84 14.70 13.55
N ARG A 783 39.11 15.52 14.30
CA ARG A 783 38.34 15.10 15.48
C ARG A 783 36.93 15.67 15.44
N TRP A 784 36.00 14.97 16.08
CA TRP A 784 34.70 15.54 16.39
C TRP A 784 34.82 16.47 17.58
N ARG A 785 34.05 17.55 17.59
CA ARG A 785 33.85 18.46 18.72
C ARG A 785 32.37 18.50 19.06
N LEU A 786 32.05 18.22 20.33
CA LEU A 786 30.67 18.07 20.81
C LEU A 786 30.20 19.19 21.76
N ASP A 787 30.99 20.26 21.94
CA ASP A 787 30.65 21.38 22.82
C ASP A 787 29.30 22.02 22.47
N GLY A 788 28.99 22.14 21.17
CA GLY A 788 27.74 22.70 20.66
C GLY A 788 26.52 21.84 20.94
N LEU A 789 26.67 20.51 21.03
CA LEU A 789 25.55 19.56 21.08
C LEU A 789 24.56 19.87 22.21
N MET A 790 25.09 20.34 23.34
CA MET A 790 24.33 20.63 24.57
C MET A 790 23.97 22.12 24.72
N ILE A 791 24.44 22.98 23.81
CA ILE A 791 24.29 24.44 23.86
C ILE A 791 23.35 24.90 22.76
N ASP A 792 23.69 24.56 21.51
CA ASP A 792 23.00 24.96 20.29
C ASP A 792 22.65 23.77 19.38
N GLY A 793 22.89 22.54 19.85
CA GLY A 793 22.53 21.32 19.12
C GLY A 793 23.48 20.92 17.99
N SER A 794 24.60 21.64 17.83
CA SER A 794 25.54 21.41 16.74
C SER A 794 26.71 20.48 17.09
N ILE A 795 27.21 19.76 16.09
CA ILE A 795 28.49 19.05 16.14
C ILE A 795 29.41 19.54 15.04
N GLN A 796 30.71 19.55 15.29
CA GLN A 796 31.70 20.07 14.36
C GLN A 796 32.84 19.09 14.13
N VAL A 797 33.36 19.05 12.91
CA VAL A 797 34.64 18.42 12.59
C VAL A 797 35.74 19.48 12.71
N VAL A 798 36.76 19.22 13.53
CA VAL A 798 37.89 20.11 13.78
C VAL A 798 39.21 19.41 13.47
N LEU A 799 40.32 20.16 13.42
CA LEU A 799 41.65 19.56 13.36
C LEU A 799 41.94 18.85 14.68
N ALA A 800 42.64 17.70 14.62
CA ALA A 800 43.09 17.05 15.83
C ALA A 800 44.02 18.00 16.62
N GLY A 801 43.70 18.26 17.90
CA GLY A 801 44.40 19.23 18.74
C GLY A 801 43.91 20.69 18.66
N ASP A 802 42.96 21.04 17.78
CA ASP A 802 42.31 22.36 17.75
C ASP A 802 41.14 22.36 18.76
N LEU A 803 41.49 22.65 20.02
CA LEU A 803 40.60 22.52 21.18
C LEU A 803 39.68 23.73 21.35
N ASN A 804 40.01 24.87 20.74
CA ASN A 804 39.15 26.04 20.74
C ASN A 804 38.31 26.19 19.44
N ALA A 805 38.57 25.37 18.42
CA ALA A 805 38.02 25.41 17.05
C ALA A 805 38.13 26.77 16.34
N ASP A 806 39.24 27.47 16.53
CA ASP A 806 39.54 28.68 15.77
C ASP A 806 40.18 28.38 14.41
N GLY A 807 40.41 27.10 14.10
CA GLY A 807 40.95 26.61 12.85
C GLY A 807 42.47 26.51 12.84
N PHE A 808 43.12 26.71 13.98
CA PHE A 808 44.57 26.59 14.18
C PHE A 808 44.86 25.65 15.36
N VAL A 809 45.92 24.86 15.26
CA VAL A 809 46.45 24.10 16.41
C VAL A 809 47.64 24.87 16.97
N ASP A 810 47.41 25.69 17.99
CA ASP A 810 48.42 26.60 18.54
C ASP A 810 48.43 26.67 20.09
N ILE A 811 49.08 27.69 20.65
CA ILE A 811 49.24 27.84 22.10
C ILE A 811 47.92 28.17 22.82
N ALA A 812 46.90 28.68 22.12
CA ALA A 812 45.58 28.91 22.67
C ALA A 812 44.90 27.59 23.04
N ASP A 813 45.04 26.54 22.22
CA ASP A 813 44.52 25.20 22.53
C ASP A 813 45.17 24.60 23.77
N TYR A 814 46.48 24.81 23.93
CA TYR A 814 47.18 24.38 25.14
C TYR A 814 46.56 24.97 26.41
N THR A 815 46.05 26.21 26.35
CA THR A 815 45.36 26.80 27.50
C THR A 815 44.02 26.12 27.80
N VAL A 816 43.29 25.69 26.78
CA VAL A 816 42.06 24.89 26.94
C VAL A 816 42.38 23.59 27.65
N TRP A 817 43.33 22.80 27.12
CA TRP A 817 43.76 21.54 27.74
C TRP A 817 44.19 21.73 29.20
N ARG A 818 45.09 22.69 29.45
CA ARG A 818 45.67 22.94 30.79
C ARG A 818 44.59 23.31 31.79
N ASP A 819 43.63 24.13 31.40
CA ASP A 819 42.58 24.61 32.30
C ASP A 819 41.56 23.49 32.62
N SER A 820 41.51 22.45 31.78
CA SER A 820 40.72 21.23 31.98
C SER A 820 41.52 20.00 32.47
N LEU A 821 42.83 20.11 32.72
CA LEU A 821 43.67 18.98 33.10
C LEU A 821 43.15 18.25 34.35
N ASP A 822 43.19 16.91 34.32
CA ASP A 822 42.70 15.98 35.36
C ASP A 822 41.17 16.03 35.58
N GLN A 823 40.42 16.67 34.68
CA GLN A 823 38.96 16.66 34.70
C GLN A 823 38.41 15.48 33.91
N SER A 824 37.32 14.90 34.40
CA SER A 824 36.46 14.04 33.58
C SER A 824 35.39 14.90 32.95
N VAL A 825 35.29 14.80 31.63
CA VAL A 825 34.42 15.64 30.79
C VAL A 825 33.51 14.77 29.93
N THR A 826 32.51 15.37 29.31
CA THR A 826 31.81 14.70 28.21
C THR A 826 32.84 14.45 27.10
N ARG A 827 32.80 13.25 26.49
CA ARG A 827 33.76 12.91 25.43
C ARG A 827 33.80 13.98 24.34
N PHE A 828 34.99 14.30 23.84
CA PHE A 828 35.19 15.30 22.77
C PHE A 828 34.72 16.72 23.13
N THR A 829 34.74 17.07 24.41
CA THR A 829 34.47 18.43 24.91
C THR A 829 35.65 18.97 25.71
N ALA A 830 35.72 20.29 25.85
CA ALA A 830 36.83 20.97 26.54
C ALA A 830 38.22 20.54 26.01
N GLY A 831 39.05 19.91 26.84
CA GLY A 831 40.40 19.48 26.49
C GLY A 831 40.57 18.00 26.15
N ASP A 832 39.48 17.22 26.10
CA ASP A 832 39.50 15.78 25.76
C ASP A 832 39.52 15.60 24.23
N SER A 833 40.72 15.65 23.67
CA SER A 833 40.95 15.58 22.23
C SER A 833 40.75 14.15 21.70
N ASN A 834 41.11 13.15 22.51
CA ASN A 834 41.09 11.74 22.11
C ASN A 834 39.72 11.07 22.30
N GLY A 835 38.83 11.67 23.10
CA GLY A 835 37.46 11.24 23.31
C GLY A 835 37.29 10.10 24.32
N ASP A 836 38.24 9.86 25.22
CA ASP A 836 38.11 8.81 26.24
C ASP A 836 37.32 9.28 27.48
N GLY A 837 37.02 10.58 27.58
CA GLY A 837 36.28 11.21 28.67
C GLY A 837 37.15 11.71 29.83
N LEU A 838 38.48 11.70 29.67
CA LEU A 838 39.45 12.22 30.61
C LEU A 838 40.39 13.19 29.90
N VAL A 839 40.66 14.34 30.51
CA VAL A 839 41.68 15.27 29.99
C VAL A 839 43.02 14.95 30.64
N ASP A 840 43.92 14.33 29.87
CA ASP A 840 45.21 13.86 30.39
C ASP A 840 46.38 14.09 29.40
N GLN A 841 47.48 13.36 29.63
CA GLN A 841 48.71 13.52 28.85
C GLN A 841 48.59 12.98 27.41
N LEU A 842 47.62 12.09 27.14
CA LEU A 842 47.33 11.58 25.80
C LEU A 842 46.71 12.67 24.92
N ASP A 843 45.83 13.52 25.48
CA ASP A 843 45.29 14.68 24.76
C ASP A 843 46.39 15.70 24.45
N LEU A 844 47.26 15.95 25.42
CA LEU A 844 48.41 16.83 25.21
C LEU A 844 49.35 16.29 24.12
N ALA A 845 49.55 14.97 24.07
CA ALA A 845 50.36 14.35 23.03
C ALA A 845 49.72 14.51 21.64
N GLU A 846 48.38 14.44 21.55
CA GLU A 846 47.65 14.71 20.32
C GLU A 846 47.81 16.16 19.86
N TRP A 847 47.65 17.14 20.75
CA TRP A 847 47.94 18.54 20.45
C TRP A 847 49.40 18.74 19.99
N GLN A 848 50.38 18.14 20.68
CA GLN A 848 51.79 18.24 20.31
C GLN A 848 52.08 17.69 18.91
N ASN A 849 51.45 16.57 18.54
CA ASN A 849 51.63 15.94 17.24
C ASN A 849 51.07 16.76 16.08
N ASN A 850 50.10 17.63 16.36
CA ASN A 850 49.41 18.43 15.36
C ASN A 850 49.75 19.93 15.44
N TYR A 851 50.61 20.36 16.37
CA TYR A 851 50.97 21.77 16.57
C TYR A 851 51.46 22.44 15.28
N GLY A 852 50.84 23.56 14.94
CA GLY A 852 51.08 24.31 13.71
C GLY A 852 50.22 23.89 12.51
N ALA A 853 49.31 22.92 12.67
CA ALA A 853 48.28 22.63 11.67
C ALA A 853 47.27 23.79 11.58
N SER A 854 46.74 24.05 10.38
CA SER A 854 45.75 25.10 10.15
C SER A 854 44.82 24.76 8.98
N LEU A 855 43.54 25.14 9.14
CA LEU A 855 42.52 25.03 8.09
C LEU A 855 42.82 25.92 6.88
N PHE A 856 43.42 27.07 7.17
CA PHE A 856 43.87 28.01 6.17
C PHE A 856 45.26 27.57 5.72
N GLY A 857 45.37 27.07 4.49
CA GLY A 857 46.65 26.67 3.92
C GLY A 857 47.68 27.78 4.13
N THR A 858 48.85 27.41 4.66
CA THR A 858 49.95 28.35 4.87
C THR A 858 50.17 29.13 3.58
N ALA A 859 50.01 30.45 3.62
CA ALA A 859 50.49 31.30 2.55
C ALA A 859 51.94 30.89 2.29
N GLN A 860 52.19 30.38 1.08
CA GLN A 860 53.51 29.93 0.66
C GLN A 860 54.50 31.05 1.02
N ALA A 861 55.45 30.76 1.92
CA ALA A 861 56.42 31.75 2.35
C ALA A 861 57.07 32.34 1.09
N VAL A 862 56.78 33.61 0.81
CA VAL A 862 57.37 34.34 -0.31
C VAL A 862 58.88 34.27 -0.10
N PRO A 863 59.66 33.68 -1.02
CA PRO A 863 61.11 33.65 -0.88
C PRO A 863 61.59 35.09 -0.75
N GLU A 864 62.30 35.42 0.33
CA GLU A 864 62.88 36.75 0.50
C GLU A 864 63.66 37.09 -0.80
N PRO A 865 63.39 38.23 -1.45
CA PRO A 865 64.20 38.64 -2.59
C PRO A 865 65.64 38.75 -2.09
N GLY A 866 66.56 38.02 -2.70
CA GLY A 866 67.95 37.89 -2.25
C GLY A 866 68.68 39.24 -2.12
N CYS A 867 68.50 39.92 -0.99
CA CYS A 867 69.20 41.17 -0.68
C CYS A 867 70.71 40.95 -0.52
N LEU A 868 71.15 39.71 -0.29
CA LEU A 868 72.57 39.32 -0.31
C LEU A 868 73.20 39.40 -1.70
N GLY A 869 72.44 39.14 -2.78
CA GLY A 869 72.93 39.25 -4.16
C GLY A 869 73.14 40.70 -4.60
N ALA A 870 72.25 41.60 -4.18
CA ALA A 870 72.35 43.03 -4.48
C ALA A 870 73.52 43.70 -3.74
N ILE A 871 73.77 43.32 -2.48
CA ILE A 871 74.88 43.87 -1.67
C ILE A 871 76.24 43.41 -2.22
N LEU A 872 76.37 42.15 -2.66
CA LEU A 872 77.60 41.64 -3.30
C LEU A 872 77.88 42.26 -4.67
N ALA A 873 76.84 42.56 -5.47
CA ALA A 873 77.00 43.23 -6.76
C ALA A 873 77.47 44.69 -6.62
N THR A 874 77.02 45.43 -5.60
CA THR A 874 77.52 46.79 -5.30
C THR A 874 78.93 46.80 -4.73
N ALA A 875 79.34 45.78 -3.95
CA ALA A 875 80.69 45.69 -3.41
C ALA A 875 81.75 45.41 -4.49
N VAL A 876 81.43 44.63 -5.52
CA VAL A 876 82.35 44.37 -6.65
C VAL A 876 82.46 45.57 -7.60
N ALA A 877 81.39 46.37 -7.76
CA ALA A 877 81.42 47.60 -8.53
C ALA A 877 82.28 48.71 -7.88
N PHE A 878 82.31 48.79 -6.54
CA PHE A 878 83.17 49.75 -5.82
C PHE A 878 84.65 49.34 -5.74
N MET A 879 84.98 48.06 -5.92
CA MET A 879 86.38 47.58 -5.89
C MET A 879 87.11 47.65 -7.24
N ARG A 880 86.42 47.91 -8.38
CA ARG A 880 87.06 48.10 -9.69
C ARG A 880 87.37 49.57 -10.06
N GLY A 881 87.03 50.55 -9.21
CA GLY A 881 87.25 51.98 -9.45
C GLY A 881 88.53 52.59 -8.87
N ARG A 882 89.44 51.81 -8.26
CA ARG A 882 90.71 52.32 -7.71
C ARG A 882 91.89 51.43 -8.09
N ARG A 883 92.44 51.62 -9.28
CA ARG A 883 93.89 51.60 -9.57
C ARG A 883 94.13 52.24 -10.94
N ARG A 884 95.09 53.17 -10.94
CA ARG A 884 95.62 53.93 -12.08
C ARG A 884 96.27 53.03 -13.11
#